data_AF-A0A1V5T9N7-F1
#
_entry.id   AF-A0A1V5T9N7-F1
#
_cell.length_a   1.000
_cell.length_b   1.000
_cell.length_c   1.000
_cell.angle_alpha   90.00
_cell.angle_beta   90.00
_cell.angle_gamma   90.00
#
_symmetry.space_group_name_H-M   'P 1'
#
loop_
_entity.id
_entity.type
_entity.pdbx_description
1 polymer ?
#
loop_
_entity_poly.entity_id
_entity_poly.type
_entity_poly.pdbx_seq_one_letter_code
_entity_poly.pdbx_strand_id
1 'polypeptide(L)'
;MCKKSGARFLAALVCTALIVFSGCPNVTDPAKKPDPAAGPTLVDQVIEELGTALSGSSASARSARVALSADTVDAIKAAARTKIEKDGLSSSVELDKILPSMIEGVKVAVDADTNLGTKASFVFETTARSALSSLGKDDRKTKLSSGIKLEAAVGTIASVSVKVAVESVPEADKAAIVLAVSRVSVQVVAANPVYAPVADVAVKAVVTKSVEKAPGFTAAIVKGAVEGALATGSTLSDDGKKSIVTATVEAAIIAGGSDQAAVSLVVTASTTAVVAEIGTGADQDTTTYVLEIAKQVTVTVEEKGIELTGADVASVITDAVIAADDTIVTSGIAVVVTKVTSENYPALTANSSVAKLITSGPVTLTATVTNADGKTPVYSWVQTSGPTVALSSSTAASVNLTPAVSGEYSFKVTAQFQGGFKKSEASVSFTVAFTDNAAAKKVAEGIGFLKTQDFDAALSSFEAAYTLDKSNNEAVFWAAMLKLVSVSVDPDTVSLMKDRIGVARYPSKMNDVFSDTWFVPYYHTKWGMVPAADDEDYVYVRGNVVSLDSSSVNNYISVRNVQDNYYSSYSGAFEFVPSEEGKWYSDYFVYNGVRYTSQPYSSDQKSIRECGATIFYTNGMKLNPLSSQLLPELKAAPDWASSFLSASNVCGDGVDGKISSSSYFELLMINLISGNPDGLNAMIDSVLAGPFGERLDSVVSLIDALPDSASVEVPIDLIQAYAGSSFQSEFPITIRKAELKAVSASLQMTKSFIQLIASYNLNYPLAFAKNAFWTDAGAKTAMEALFAQANPVKAGFMGDRSQATRNASKATLLAAMDDMQDAANLFLSDMETDGTIASKYREQLSAEAYAEFKNFAGQLKTVSEAVETSLKNNTPLYFNTAAMNGGDITTLVSATSKDGYLPINFSKLYTTDILNPAKLLESTTEGFLFYTVDVDKSSEDELVMKVLPALPAEGEEYPELMGLWVKVQKARVQEVATIPSGFLEQMPLDSSGNFYIPLGSTEMVDPTMYFIADWMR
;
A
#
# COMPACT_ATOMS: atom_id res chain seq x y z
N MET A 1 11.43 12.82 -11.69
CA MET A 1 10.44 11.71 -11.61
C MET A 1 10.38 10.98 -10.25
N CYS A 2 10.90 11.51 -9.13
CA CYS A 2 10.71 10.94 -7.79
C CYS A 2 10.04 11.94 -6.84
N LYS A 3 8.83 12.40 -7.18
CA LYS A 3 7.94 13.14 -6.27
C LYS A 3 6.53 12.54 -6.39
N LYS A 4 6.22 11.59 -5.52
CA LYS A 4 4.87 11.18 -5.10
C LYS A 4 5.01 10.09 -4.04
N SER A 5 4.75 10.49 -2.80
CA SER A 5 5.03 9.84 -1.51
C SER A 5 4.20 8.57 -1.22
N GLY A 6 3.92 7.75 -2.23
CA GLY A 6 3.20 6.47 -2.11
C GLY A 6 3.61 5.41 -3.13
N ALA A 7 4.53 5.72 -4.05
CA ALA A 7 4.88 4.82 -5.16
C ALA A 7 5.95 3.75 -4.84
N ARG A 8 6.42 3.61 -3.59
CA ARG A 8 7.64 2.85 -3.26
C ARG A 8 7.48 1.58 -2.41
N PHE A 9 6.42 1.43 -1.61
CA PHE A 9 6.18 0.13 -0.95
C PHE A 9 5.80 -0.93 -1.99
N LEU A 10 5.02 -0.52 -3.00
CA LEU A 10 4.64 -1.39 -4.11
C LEU A 10 5.81 -1.62 -5.09
N ALA A 11 6.71 -0.68 -5.38
CA ALA A 11 7.92 -0.97 -6.16
C ALA A 11 8.86 -1.98 -5.45
N ALA A 12 8.86 -1.97 -4.10
CA ALA A 12 9.60 -2.94 -3.28
C ALA A 12 8.90 -4.32 -3.17
N LEU A 13 7.60 -4.41 -3.46
CA LEU A 13 6.87 -5.69 -3.65
C LEU A 13 6.82 -6.13 -5.13
N VAL A 14 7.00 -5.20 -6.09
CA VAL A 14 6.75 -5.38 -7.54
C VAL A 14 8.03 -5.58 -8.37
N CYS A 15 9.25 -5.38 -7.84
CA CYS A 15 10.43 -6.03 -8.47
C CYS A 15 10.32 -7.57 -8.41
N THR A 16 9.45 -8.12 -7.57
CA THR A 16 9.08 -9.54 -7.51
C THR A 16 8.09 -9.98 -8.59
N ALA A 17 7.37 -9.06 -9.24
CA ALA A 17 6.40 -9.38 -10.28
C ALA A 17 6.83 -8.96 -11.70
N LEU A 18 7.98 -8.30 -11.88
CA LEU A 18 8.33 -7.64 -13.15
C LEU A 18 9.32 -8.37 -14.07
N ILE A 19 9.65 -9.65 -13.85
CA ILE A 19 10.38 -10.43 -14.86
C ILE A 19 9.76 -11.81 -15.07
N VAL A 20 8.45 -11.86 -15.36
CA VAL A 20 7.82 -12.98 -16.05
C VAL A 20 6.83 -12.41 -17.08
N PHE A 21 7.33 -12.23 -18.31
CA PHE A 21 6.63 -12.01 -19.60
C PHE A 21 5.86 -10.69 -19.87
N SER A 22 6.50 -9.82 -20.66
CA SER A 22 5.97 -8.92 -21.73
C SER A 22 4.49 -8.46 -21.75
N GLY A 23 4.25 -7.13 -21.74
CA GLY A 23 3.16 -6.51 -22.52
C GLY A 23 2.37 -5.33 -21.92
N CYS A 24 2.76 -4.09 -22.27
CA CYS A 24 1.90 -2.89 -22.51
C CYS A 24 1.27 -2.10 -21.31
N PRO A 25 0.72 -0.87 -21.50
CA PRO A 25 1.43 0.41 -21.61
C PRO A 25 0.86 1.56 -20.72
N ASN A 26 1.56 2.71 -20.71
CA ASN A 26 1.23 4.04 -20.16
C ASN A 26 -0.24 4.41 -19.91
N VAL A 27 -0.51 5.12 -18.80
CA VAL A 27 -1.44 6.29 -18.79
C VAL A 27 -0.93 7.39 -17.83
N THR A 28 -0.58 8.52 -18.43
CA THR A 28 -0.35 9.83 -17.80
C THR A 28 -1.64 10.64 -17.80
N ASP A 29 -2.05 11.22 -16.66
CA ASP A 29 -2.62 12.58 -16.61
C ASP A 29 -2.47 13.17 -15.17
N PRO A 30 -1.70 14.27 -14.98
CA PRO A 30 -1.58 14.96 -13.68
C PRO A 30 -2.63 16.04 -13.42
N ALA A 31 -3.56 16.34 -14.32
CA ALA A 31 -4.41 17.52 -14.23
C ALA A 31 -5.83 17.22 -13.71
N LYS A 32 -5.94 16.84 -12.42
CA LYS A 32 -7.11 17.08 -11.53
C LYS A 32 -6.90 16.33 -10.20
N LYS A 33 -6.30 17.02 -9.22
CA LYS A 33 -6.50 16.70 -7.80
C LYS A 33 -7.02 17.95 -7.11
N PRO A 34 -8.22 17.92 -6.51
CA PRO A 34 -8.51 18.78 -5.38
C PRO A 34 -7.63 18.34 -4.19
N ASP A 35 -7.21 19.31 -3.42
CA ASP A 35 -6.51 19.21 -2.14
C ASP A 35 -7.23 18.21 -1.18
N PRO A 36 -6.54 17.26 -0.52
CA PRO A 36 -7.19 16.33 0.41
C PRO A 36 -7.47 17.03 1.75
N ALA A 37 -8.48 17.89 1.77
CA ALA A 37 -9.22 18.13 3.01
C ALA A 37 -10.01 16.85 3.33
N ALA A 38 -9.85 16.32 4.53
CA ALA A 38 -10.56 15.14 5.02
C ALA A 38 -12.06 15.20 4.65
N GLY A 39 -12.61 14.13 4.08
CA GLY A 39 -14.05 14.04 3.81
C GLY A 39 -14.88 14.27 5.08
N PRO A 40 -16.17 14.63 4.96
CA PRO A 40 -17.01 14.94 6.10
C PRO A 40 -17.05 13.77 7.09
N THR A 41 -16.74 14.05 8.36
CA THR A 41 -16.73 13.03 9.42
C THR A 41 -18.12 12.44 9.61
N LEU A 42 -18.23 11.26 10.26
CA LEU A 42 -19.54 10.68 10.55
C LEU A 42 -20.40 11.63 11.42
N VAL A 43 -19.76 12.38 12.33
CA VAL A 43 -20.39 13.45 13.12
C VAL A 43 -20.96 14.56 12.23
N ASP A 44 -20.21 15.02 11.23
CA ASP A 44 -20.70 16.03 10.28
C ASP A 44 -21.92 15.54 9.50
N GLN A 45 -21.91 14.27 9.10
CA GLN A 45 -23.01 13.68 8.35
C GLN A 45 -24.30 13.58 9.18
N VAL A 46 -24.24 13.12 10.43
CA VAL A 46 -25.44 12.97 11.26
C VAL A 46 -26.02 14.32 11.70
N ILE A 47 -25.17 15.32 11.93
CA ILE A 47 -25.60 16.69 12.24
C ILE A 47 -26.28 17.34 11.03
N GLU A 48 -25.77 17.11 9.83
CA GLU A 48 -26.36 17.66 8.61
C GLU A 48 -27.69 16.97 8.26
N GLU A 49 -27.82 15.66 8.53
CA GLU A 49 -29.08 14.93 8.43
C GLU A 49 -30.15 15.48 9.39
N LEU A 50 -29.77 15.78 10.64
CA LEU A 50 -30.63 16.45 11.61
C LEU A 50 -31.06 17.84 11.13
N GLY A 51 -30.12 18.65 10.62
CA GLY A 51 -30.41 19.97 10.05
C GLY A 51 -31.42 19.89 8.90
N THR A 52 -31.19 18.95 7.99
CA THR A 52 -32.07 18.69 6.85
C THR A 52 -33.47 18.29 7.33
N ALA A 53 -33.57 17.37 8.29
CA ALA A 53 -34.85 16.92 8.85
C ALA A 53 -35.63 18.06 9.53
N LEU A 54 -34.95 18.95 10.24
CA LEU A 54 -35.57 20.11 10.90
C LEU A 54 -35.98 21.22 9.91
N SER A 55 -35.33 21.29 8.75
CA SER A 55 -35.67 22.23 7.66
C SER A 55 -36.73 21.70 6.67
N GLY A 56 -36.96 20.38 6.64
CA GLY A 56 -37.79 19.72 5.64
C GLY A 56 -39.28 19.83 5.95
N SER A 57 -40.05 20.39 5.02
CA SER A 57 -41.53 20.40 5.08
C SER A 57 -42.09 19.00 4.76
N SER A 58 -42.10 18.08 5.73
CA SER A 58 -42.78 16.79 5.53
C SER A 58 -44.30 16.96 5.62
N ALA A 59 -44.95 16.90 4.46
CA ALA A 59 -46.38 16.91 4.32
C ALA A 59 -47.03 15.64 4.94
N SER A 60 -47.69 15.81 6.08
CA SER A 60 -49.05 15.28 6.27
C SER A 60 -49.76 16.06 7.39
N ALA A 61 -50.87 16.68 6.99
CA ALA A 61 -51.96 17.28 7.77
C ALA A 61 -51.92 17.22 9.32
N ARG A 62 -51.10 18.05 9.98
CA ARG A 62 -51.45 18.69 11.27
C ARG A 62 -50.54 19.90 11.53
N SER A 63 -51.07 21.07 11.18
CA SER A 63 -50.65 22.43 11.57
C SER A 63 -49.76 23.18 10.60
N ALA A 64 -50.36 24.20 9.97
CA ALA A 64 -49.69 25.33 9.32
C ALA A 64 -49.00 26.26 10.34
N ARG A 65 -48.23 25.72 11.30
CA ARG A 65 -47.38 26.45 12.24
C ARG A 65 -46.10 25.64 12.46
N VAL A 66 -44.96 26.31 12.47
CA VAL A 66 -43.61 25.81 12.84
C VAL A 66 -42.73 25.31 11.67
N ALA A 67 -42.50 26.13 10.64
CA ALA A 67 -41.18 26.08 10.00
C ALA A 67 -40.17 26.68 11.00
N LEU A 68 -39.14 25.93 11.38
CA LEU A 68 -38.01 26.50 12.14
C LEU A 68 -37.23 27.44 11.21
N SER A 69 -36.78 28.58 11.73
CA SER A 69 -35.92 29.47 10.93
C SER A 69 -34.56 28.81 10.72
N ALA A 70 -33.85 29.17 9.64
CA ALA A 70 -32.50 28.68 9.38
C ALA A 70 -31.59 28.90 10.60
N ASP A 71 -31.66 30.09 11.21
CA ASP A 71 -30.91 30.44 12.42
C ASP A 71 -31.23 29.52 13.61
N THR A 72 -32.50 29.13 13.77
CA THR A 72 -32.92 28.18 14.81
C THR A 72 -32.38 26.77 14.53
N VAL A 73 -32.38 26.33 13.27
CA VAL A 73 -31.83 25.03 12.87
C VAL A 73 -30.32 25.00 13.08
N ASP A 74 -29.62 26.09 12.76
CA ASP A 74 -28.18 26.23 12.98
C ASP A 74 -27.82 26.25 14.48
N ALA A 75 -28.63 26.92 15.31
CA ALA A 75 -28.46 26.89 16.76
C ALA A 75 -28.62 25.48 17.35
N ILE A 76 -29.59 24.70 16.86
CA ILE A 76 -29.78 23.30 17.25
C ILE A 76 -28.59 22.43 16.81
N LYS A 77 -28.11 22.59 15.55
CA LYS A 77 -26.91 21.89 15.05
C LYS A 77 -25.67 22.22 15.89
N ALA A 78 -25.49 23.47 16.27
CA ALA A 78 -24.37 23.92 17.08
C ALA A 78 -24.41 23.32 18.50
N ALA A 79 -25.59 23.27 19.14
CA ALA A 79 -25.75 22.65 20.45
C ALA A 79 -25.49 21.13 20.42
N ALA A 80 -25.99 20.45 19.39
CA ALA A 80 -25.71 19.03 19.14
C ALA A 80 -24.20 18.77 18.97
N ARG A 81 -23.52 19.56 18.13
CA ARG A 81 -22.07 19.48 17.92
C ARG A 81 -21.29 19.69 19.21
N THR A 82 -21.64 20.73 19.96
CA THR A 82 -20.99 21.08 21.23
C THR A 82 -21.09 19.94 22.25
N LYS A 83 -22.24 19.25 22.31
CA LYS A 83 -22.40 18.11 23.20
C LYS A 83 -21.55 16.91 22.78
N ILE A 84 -21.53 16.58 21.49
CA ILE A 84 -20.70 15.49 20.93
C ILE A 84 -19.21 15.76 21.19
N GLU A 85 -18.77 17.00 21.02
CA GLU A 85 -17.40 17.42 21.32
C GLU A 85 -17.09 17.29 22.81
N LYS A 86 -18.00 17.72 23.68
CA LYS A 86 -17.84 17.63 25.14
C LYS A 86 -17.77 16.17 25.63
N ASP A 87 -18.46 15.27 24.95
CA ASP A 87 -18.41 13.83 25.26
C ASP A 87 -17.20 13.12 24.62
N GLY A 88 -16.32 13.85 23.91
CA GLY A 88 -15.09 13.31 23.31
C GLY A 88 -15.32 12.49 22.04
N LEU A 89 -16.42 12.71 21.34
CA LEU A 89 -16.88 11.88 20.23
C LEU A 89 -16.64 12.50 18.83
N SER A 90 -15.93 13.62 18.73
CA SER A 90 -15.76 14.38 17.48
C SER A 90 -15.13 13.59 16.33
N SER A 91 -14.29 12.59 16.64
CA SER A 91 -13.66 11.69 15.67
C SER A 91 -14.17 10.25 15.76
N SER A 92 -15.24 10.01 16.53
CA SER A 92 -15.80 8.66 16.73
C SER A 92 -16.49 8.16 15.47
N VAL A 93 -16.53 6.84 15.32
CA VAL A 93 -17.29 6.12 14.29
C VAL A 93 -18.40 5.24 14.90
N GLU A 94 -18.66 5.37 16.21
CA GLU A 94 -19.60 4.55 16.98
C GLU A 94 -20.96 5.27 17.15
N LEU A 95 -21.94 4.94 16.31
CA LEU A 95 -23.24 5.60 16.26
C LEU A 95 -24.10 5.40 17.51
N ASP A 96 -23.93 4.29 18.22
CA ASP A 96 -24.57 4.04 19.52
C ASP A 96 -24.13 5.02 20.61
N LYS A 97 -23.03 5.77 20.40
CA LYS A 97 -22.58 6.85 21.28
C LYS A 97 -22.87 8.23 20.70
N ILE A 98 -22.61 8.42 19.40
CA ILE A 98 -22.78 9.70 18.71
C ILE A 98 -24.25 10.15 18.72
N LEU A 99 -25.18 9.26 18.38
CA LEU A 99 -26.60 9.62 18.24
C LEU A 99 -27.27 9.97 19.59
N PRO A 100 -27.05 9.23 20.69
CA PRO A 100 -27.48 9.67 22.02
C PRO A 100 -26.90 11.03 22.43
N SER A 101 -25.61 11.26 22.21
CA SER A 101 -24.95 12.54 22.52
C SER A 101 -25.54 13.70 21.71
N MET A 102 -25.85 13.47 20.43
CA MET A 102 -26.55 14.41 19.57
C MET A 102 -27.92 14.80 20.16
N ILE A 103 -28.72 13.82 20.58
CA ILE A 103 -30.06 14.03 21.18
C ILE A 103 -29.96 14.85 22.47
N GLU A 104 -28.99 14.54 23.33
CA GLU A 104 -28.72 15.32 24.55
C GLU A 104 -28.29 16.76 24.24
N GLY A 105 -27.57 16.99 23.14
CA GLY A 105 -27.22 18.35 22.72
C GLY A 105 -28.43 19.14 22.21
N VAL A 106 -29.38 18.49 21.54
CA VAL A 106 -30.66 19.11 21.16
C VAL A 106 -31.46 19.53 22.39
N LYS A 107 -31.45 18.74 23.47
CA LYS A 107 -32.06 19.13 24.76
C LYS A 107 -31.59 20.50 25.22
N VAL A 108 -30.28 20.73 25.20
CA VAL A 108 -29.67 21.98 25.65
C VAL A 108 -30.21 23.18 24.86
N ALA A 109 -30.41 23.03 23.55
CA ALA A 109 -31.00 24.08 22.73
C ALA A 109 -32.48 24.35 23.06
N VAL A 110 -33.26 23.29 23.32
CA VAL A 110 -34.69 23.41 23.68
C VAL A 110 -34.86 24.05 25.06
N ASP A 111 -34.04 23.68 26.03
CA ASP A 111 -34.10 24.25 27.40
C ASP A 111 -33.68 25.72 27.42
N ALA A 112 -32.76 26.13 26.55
CA ALA A 112 -32.22 27.49 26.50
C ALA A 112 -33.14 28.50 25.81
N ASP A 113 -34.07 28.06 24.95
CA ASP A 113 -34.95 28.94 24.18
C ASP A 113 -36.44 28.63 24.49
N THR A 114 -37.10 29.57 25.18
CA THR A 114 -38.51 29.46 25.55
C THR A 114 -39.45 29.32 24.34
N ASN A 115 -39.08 29.82 23.17
CA ASN A 115 -39.87 29.65 21.94
C ASN A 115 -39.72 28.23 21.39
N LEU A 116 -38.53 27.64 21.49
CA LEU A 116 -38.30 26.22 21.19
C LEU A 116 -39.00 25.32 22.21
N GLY A 117 -39.08 25.72 23.49
CA GLY A 117 -39.84 25.01 24.52
C GLY A 117 -41.32 24.80 24.14
N THR A 118 -41.98 25.79 23.53
CA THR A 118 -43.36 25.64 23.01
C THR A 118 -43.47 24.73 21.78
N LYS A 119 -42.34 24.43 21.13
CA LYS A 119 -42.20 23.59 19.93
C LYS A 119 -41.47 22.26 20.24
N ALA A 120 -41.19 21.98 21.51
CA ALA A 120 -40.35 20.86 21.95
C ALA A 120 -40.85 19.51 21.42
N SER A 121 -42.17 19.32 21.36
CA SER A 121 -42.78 18.11 20.78
C SER A 121 -42.32 17.83 19.35
N PHE A 122 -42.30 18.86 18.49
CA PHE A 122 -41.89 18.73 17.09
C PHE A 122 -40.39 18.48 16.97
N VAL A 123 -39.59 19.21 17.76
CA VAL A 123 -38.13 19.11 17.74
C VAL A 123 -37.68 17.72 18.19
N PHE A 124 -38.22 17.20 19.29
CA PHE A 124 -37.86 15.86 19.79
C PHE A 124 -38.39 14.73 18.90
N GLU A 125 -39.59 14.85 18.32
CA GLU A 125 -40.08 13.89 17.33
C GLU A 125 -39.15 13.82 16.11
N THR A 126 -38.78 14.97 15.55
CA THR A 126 -37.92 15.06 14.37
C THR A 126 -36.50 14.57 14.67
N THR A 127 -35.99 14.85 15.87
CA THR A 127 -34.67 14.39 16.30
C THR A 127 -34.62 12.87 16.46
N ALA A 128 -35.62 12.28 17.12
CA ALA A 128 -35.74 10.82 17.25
C ALA A 128 -35.84 10.13 15.88
N ARG A 129 -36.64 10.72 14.96
CA ARG A 129 -36.77 10.25 13.58
C ARG A 129 -35.45 10.31 12.83
N SER A 130 -34.74 11.44 12.89
CA SER A 130 -33.46 11.62 12.22
C SER A 130 -32.42 10.62 12.73
N ALA A 131 -32.28 10.47 14.05
CA ALA A 131 -31.32 9.55 14.65
C ALA A 131 -31.57 8.08 14.25
N LEU A 132 -32.82 7.61 14.33
CA LEU A 132 -33.18 6.24 13.94
C LEU A 132 -33.11 6.02 12.43
N SER A 133 -33.39 7.02 11.61
CA SER A 133 -33.20 6.95 10.16
C SER A 133 -31.72 6.92 9.78
N SER A 134 -30.89 7.65 10.53
CA SER A 134 -29.44 7.75 10.36
C SER A 134 -28.74 6.43 10.69
N LEU A 135 -29.13 5.78 11.79
CA LEU A 135 -28.66 4.44 12.15
C LEU A 135 -29.08 3.38 11.14
N GLY A 136 -30.29 3.52 10.57
CA GLY A 136 -30.88 2.58 9.63
C GLY A 136 -30.42 2.73 8.17
N LYS A 137 -29.25 3.33 7.91
CA LYS A 137 -28.64 3.35 6.58
C LYS A 137 -27.74 2.13 6.37
N ASP A 138 -27.72 1.60 5.15
CA ASP A 138 -27.00 0.35 4.83
C ASP A 138 -25.50 0.40 5.13
N ASP A 139 -24.86 1.54 4.86
CA ASP A 139 -23.43 1.79 5.08
C ASP A 139 -23.05 1.95 6.57
N ARG A 140 -24.03 2.04 7.46
CA ARG A 140 -23.86 2.32 8.90
C ARG A 140 -24.10 1.12 9.82
N LYS A 141 -24.48 -0.04 9.25
CA LYS A 141 -24.76 -1.29 9.98
C LYS A 141 -23.62 -1.79 10.86
N THR A 142 -22.37 -1.49 10.50
CA THR A 142 -21.15 -1.92 11.21
C THR A 142 -20.56 -0.85 12.11
N LYS A 143 -21.19 0.32 12.21
CA LYS A 143 -20.69 1.50 12.94
C LYS A 143 -21.17 1.53 14.39
N LEU A 144 -21.19 0.38 15.05
CA LEU A 144 -21.56 0.23 16.46
C LEU A 144 -20.33 -0.13 17.29
N SER A 145 -20.32 0.27 18.56
CA SER A 145 -19.32 -0.18 19.52
C SER A 145 -19.24 -1.70 19.56
N SER A 146 -18.04 -2.24 19.78
CA SER A 146 -17.80 -3.68 19.82
C SER A 146 -18.76 -4.40 20.77
N GLY A 147 -19.43 -5.45 20.27
CA GLY A 147 -20.38 -6.27 21.04
C GLY A 147 -21.79 -5.67 21.20
N ILE A 148 -22.04 -4.44 20.75
CA ILE A 148 -23.38 -3.85 20.75
C ILE A 148 -24.16 -4.31 19.52
N LYS A 149 -25.31 -4.95 19.76
CA LYS A 149 -26.24 -5.37 18.71
C LYS A 149 -27.13 -4.21 18.26
N LEU A 150 -27.67 -4.33 17.05
CA LEU A 150 -28.54 -3.31 16.46
C LEU A 150 -29.79 -3.06 17.33
N GLU A 151 -30.41 -4.10 17.90
CA GLU A 151 -31.56 -3.92 18.80
C GLU A 151 -31.23 -3.10 20.06
N ALA A 152 -30.02 -3.23 20.59
CA ALA A 152 -29.58 -2.51 21.78
C ALA A 152 -29.30 -1.03 21.48
N ALA A 153 -28.70 -0.73 20.32
CA ALA A 153 -28.46 0.63 19.87
C ALA A 153 -29.77 1.38 19.59
N VAL A 154 -30.71 0.74 18.87
CA VAL A 154 -32.04 1.27 18.59
C VAL A 154 -32.81 1.58 19.89
N GLY A 155 -32.80 0.63 20.85
CA GLY A 155 -33.43 0.83 22.15
C GLY A 155 -32.82 1.98 22.95
N THR A 156 -31.49 2.13 22.92
CA THR A 156 -30.78 3.23 23.61
C THR A 156 -31.18 4.59 23.04
N ILE A 157 -31.25 4.74 21.72
CA ILE A 157 -31.64 5.99 21.05
C ILE A 157 -33.08 6.38 21.41
N ALA A 158 -34.01 5.42 21.38
CA ALA A 158 -35.40 5.67 21.76
C ALA A 158 -35.54 6.09 23.23
N SER A 159 -34.85 5.38 24.14
CA SER A 159 -34.84 5.71 25.57
C SER A 159 -34.33 7.12 25.84
N VAL A 160 -33.19 7.49 25.24
CA VAL A 160 -32.61 8.83 25.40
C VAL A 160 -33.54 9.90 24.85
N SER A 161 -34.23 9.62 23.73
CA SER A 161 -35.22 10.54 23.15
C SER A 161 -36.40 10.78 24.09
N VAL A 162 -36.95 9.73 24.71
CA VAL A 162 -38.06 9.83 25.67
C VAL A 162 -37.62 10.54 26.94
N LYS A 163 -36.45 10.18 27.48
CA LYS A 163 -35.87 10.80 28.68
C LYS A 163 -35.71 12.31 28.48
N VAL A 164 -35.06 12.72 27.40
CA VAL A 164 -34.82 14.12 27.09
C VAL A 164 -36.15 14.88 26.91
N ALA A 165 -37.16 14.28 26.27
CA ALA A 165 -38.47 14.89 26.14
C ALA A 165 -39.16 15.13 27.49
N VAL A 166 -39.09 14.16 28.42
CA VAL A 166 -39.65 14.27 29.78
C VAL A 166 -38.95 15.34 30.61
N GLU A 167 -37.63 15.48 30.48
CA GLU A 167 -36.83 16.43 31.26
C GLU A 167 -36.96 17.88 30.82
N SER A 168 -37.53 18.15 29.63
CA SER A 168 -37.49 19.48 28.99
C SER A 168 -38.85 20.20 28.96
N VAL A 169 -39.92 19.58 29.47
CA VAL A 169 -41.30 20.10 29.32
C VAL A 169 -42.11 20.07 30.63
N PRO A 170 -43.11 20.97 30.80
CA PRO A 170 -43.98 20.98 31.97
C PRO A 170 -44.76 19.68 32.15
N GLU A 171 -45.08 19.33 33.39
CA GLU A 171 -45.73 18.06 33.76
C GLU A 171 -47.02 17.76 32.97
N ALA A 172 -47.79 18.80 32.63
CA ALA A 172 -49.05 18.67 31.88
C ALA A 172 -48.86 18.17 30.44
N ASP A 173 -47.71 18.41 29.82
CA ASP A 173 -47.44 18.12 28.40
C ASP A 173 -46.64 16.82 28.21
N LYS A 174 -46.01 16.30 29.29
CA LYS A 174 -45.12 15.13 29.24
C LYS A 174 -45.78 13.90 28.61
N ALA A 175 -47.00 13.57 29.01
CA ALA A 175 -47.69 12.39 28.51
C ALA A 175 -47.96 12.44 26.99
N ALA A 176 -48.37 13.62 26.48
CA ALA A 176 -48.66 13.81 25.06
C ALA A 176 -47.40 13.79 24.19
N ILE A 177 -46.29 14.36 24.70
CA ILE A 177 -45.01 14.38 23.98
C ILE A 177 -44.36 12.99 23.99
N VAL A 178 -44.41 12.27 25.12
CA VAL A 178 -43.91 10.90 25.21
C VAL A 178 -44.67 9.96 24.28
N LEU A 179 -45.99 10.12 24.19
CA LEU A 179 -46.82 9.42 23.22
C LEU A 179 -46.35 9.67 21.77
N ALA A 180 -46.08 10.93 21.42
CA ALA A 180 -45.64 11.32 20.07
C ALA A 180 -44.24 10.77 19.73
N VAL A 181 -43.27 10.91 20.65
CA VAL A 181 -41.89 10.44 20.48
C VAL A 181 -41.84 8.90 20.37
N SER A 182 -42.58 8.20 21.25
CA SER A 182 -42.62 6.73 21.22
C SER A 182 -43.25 6.20 19.93
N ARG A 183 -44.33 6.86 19.46
CA ARG A 183 -44.98 6.51 18.20
C ARG A 183 -44.06 6.68 16.99
N VAL A 184 -43.34 7.79 16.89
CA VAL A 184 -42.43 8.00 15.76
C VAL A 184 -41.27 7.00 15.75
N SER A 185 -40.72 6.65 16.92
CA SER A 185 -39.64 5.68 17.02
C SER A 185 -40.07 4.31 16.49
N VAL A 186 -41.26 3.85 16.86
CA VAL A 186 -41.81 2.59 16.36
C VAL A 186 -42.12 2.66 14.85
N GLN A 187 -42.67 3.76 14.35
CA GLN A 187 -42.92 3.95 12.92
C GLN A 187 -41.65 3.85 12.07
N VAL A 188 -40.56 4.50 12.50
CA VAL A 188 -39.28 4.47 11.77
C VAL A 188 -38.68 3.07 11.79
N VAL A 189 -38.77 2.36 12.92
CA VAL A 189 -38.26 0.99 13.04
C VAL A 189 -39.06 0.03 12.16
N ALA A 190 -40.39 0.12 12.17
CA ALA A 190 -41.26 -0.73 11.36
C ALA A 190 -41.15 -0.47 9.85
N ALA A 191 -40.86 0.77 9.44
CA ALA A 191 -40.81 1.15 8.03
C ALA A 191 -39.43 0.94 7.37
N ASN A 192 -38.36 0.70 8.14
CA ASN A 192 -37.00 0.65 7.60
C ASN A 192 -36.52 -0.81 7.36
N PRO A 193 -36.12 -1.18 6.12
CA PRO A 193 -35.68 -2.53 5.76
C PRO A 193 -34.48 -3.05 6.55
N VAL A 194 -33.60 -2.16 7.06
CA VAL A 194 -32.43 -2.53 7.85
C VAL A 194 -32.83 -3.22 9.15
N TYR A 195 -33.98 -2.86 9.72
CA TYR A 195 -34.50 -3.46 10.94
C TYR A 195 -35.34 -4.71 10.67
N ALA A 196 -35.75 -4.98 9.43
CA ALA A 196 -36.64 -6.08 9.08
C ALA A 196 -36.22 -7.47 9.63
N PRO A 197 -34.93 -7.87 9.62
CA PRO A 197 -34.50 -9.18 10.16
C PRO A 197 -34.62 -9.31 11.68
N VAL A 198 -34.74 -8.19 12.39
CA VAL A 198 -34.80 -8.11 13.86
C VAL A 198 -36.00 -7.28 14.32
N ALA A 199 -36.99 -7.05 13.45
CA ALA A 199 -38.01 -6.01 13.66
C ALA A 199 -38.79 -6.21 14.95
N ASP A 200 -39.24 -7.44 15.22
CA ASP A 200 -39.98 -7.78 16.44
C ASP A 200 -39.11 -7.60 17.70
N VAL A 201 -37.82 -7.95 17.63
CA VAL A 201 -36.86 -7.81 18.73
C VAL A 201 -36.46 -6.35 18.96
N ALA A 202 -36.27 -5.59 17.88
CA ALA A 202 -35.92 -4.17 17.91
C ALA A 202 -37.10 -3.32 18.41
N VAL A 203 -38.33 -3.61 17.97
CA VAL A 203 -39.55 -2.96 18.49
C VAL A 203 -39.73 -3.30 19.97
N LYS A 204 -39.55 -4.57 20.37
CA LYS A 204 -39.57 -4.94 21.79
C LYS A 204 -38.53 -4.17 22.60
N ALA A 205 -37.29 -4.09 22.12
CA ALA A 205 -36.22 -3.37 22.79
C ALA A 205 -36.49 -1.86 22.87
N VAL A 206 -37.02 -1.24 21.81
CA VAL A 206 -37.50 0.15 21.81
C VAL A 206 -38.52 0.37 22.90
N VAL A 207 -39.51 -0.52 23.01
CA VAL A 207 -40.56 -0.44 24.02
C VAL A 207 -39.95 -0.58 25.42
N THR A 208 -39.25 -1.68 25.71
CA THR A 208 -38.63 -1.92 27.03
C THR A 208 -37.75 -0.75 27.46
N LYS A 209 -36.87 -0.27 26.57
CA LYS A 209 -35.94 0.82 26.86
C LYS A 209 -36.63 2.18 27.01
N SER A 210 -37.76 2.40 26.35
CA SER A 210 -38.55 3.65 26.49
C SER A 210 -39.25 3.78 27.85
N VAL A 211 -39.47 2.65 28.54
CA VAL A 211 -40.09 2.60 29.87
C VAL A 211 -39.10 2.23 30.99
N GLU A 212 -37.80 2.12 30.69
CA GLU A 212 -36.76 1.92 31.70
C GLU A 212 -36.63 3.14 32.62
N LYS A 213 -36.47 2.88 33.92
CA LYS A 213 -36.55 3.87 35.00
C LYS A 213 -35.53 5.01 34.83
N ALA A 214 -36.02 6.21 34.52
CA ALA A 214 -35.32 7.48 34.74
C ALA A 214 -36.06 8.33 35.79
N PRO A 215 -35.40 9.29 36.47
CA PRO A 215 -36.05 10.17 37.44
C PRO A 215 -37.23 10.93 36.81
N GLY A 216 -38.43 10.86 37.42
CA GLY A 216 -39.61 11.63 36.98
C GLY A 216 -40.65 10.88 36.14
N PHE A 217 -40.55 9.56 35.97
CA PHE A 217 -41.58 8.75 35.31
C PHE A 217 -42.79 8.50 36.24
N THR A 218 -43.99 8.80 35.76
CA THR A 218 -45.28 8.57 36.46
C THR A 218 -46.12 7.54 35.70
N ALA A 219 -47.15 6.97 36.34
CA ALA A 219 -48.04 5.99 35.69
C ALA A 219 -48.69 6.54 34.39
N ALA A 220 -48.98 7.84 34.32
CA ALA A 220 -49.52 8.48 33.12
C ALA A 220 -48.50 8.57 31.97
N ILE A 221 -47.21 8.75 32.29
CA ILE A 221 -46.11 8.77 31.31
C ILE A 221 -45.86 7.35 30.77
N VAL A 222 -45.87 6.34 31.64
CA VAL A 222 -45.74 4.93 31.25
C VAL A 222 -46.90 4.53 30.34
N LYS A 223 -48.13 4.92 30.68
CA LYS A 223 -49.31 4.69 29.84
C LYS A 223 -49.15 5.33 28.45
N GLY A 224 -48.71 6.59 28.36
CA GLY A 224 -48.48 7.27 27.08
C GLY A 224 -47.38 6.62 26.22
N ALA A 225 -46.30 6.11 26.83
CA ALA A 225 -45.25 5.39 26.10
C ALA A 225 -45.76 4.07 25.51
N VAL A 226 -46.56 3.33 26.28
CA VAL A 226 -47.19 2.06 25.88
C VAL A 226 -48.23 2.27 24.78
N GLU A 227 -49.13 3.23 24.95
CA GLU A 227 -50.11 3.60 23.92
C GLU A 227 -49.43 4.10 22.63
N GLY A 228 -48.31 4.80 22.75
CA GLY A 228 -47.53 5.27 21.61
C GLY A 228 -46.92 4.13 20.81
N ALA A 229 -46.41 3.13 21.50
CA ALA A 229 -45.87 1.92 20.89
C ALA A 229 -46.95 1.04 20.24
N LEU A 230 -48.16 1.05 20.79
CA LEU A 230 -49.30 0.26 20.30
C LEU A 230 -50.09 0.93 19.16
N ALA A 231 -50.05 2.26 19.05
CA ALA A 231 -50.83 3.05 18.07
C ALA A 231 -50.50 2.78 16.58
N THR A 232 -49.54 1.90 16.28
CA THR A 232 -49.20 1.40 14.94
C THR A 232 -49.44 -0.10 14.79
N GLY A 233 -50.22 -0.71 15.68
CA GLY A 233 -50.36 -2.16 15.87
C GLY A 233 -50.80 -3.00 14.67
N SER A 234 -51.16 -2.39 13.54
CA SER A 234 -51.49 -3.10 12.29
C SER A 234 -50.26 -3.64 11.53
N THR A 235 -49.03 -3.24 11.88
CA THR A 235 -47.80 -3.67 11.19
C THR A 235 -46.97 -4.73 11.93
N LEU A 236 -47.31 -5.08 13.18
CA LEU A 236 -46.57 -6.04 14.01
C LEU A 236 -47.20 -7.45 13.94
N SER A 237 -46.35 -8.48 14.01
CA SER A 237 -46.80 -9.88 14.12
C SER A 237 -47.57 -10.09 15.43
N ASP A 238 -48.47 -11.09 15.48
CA ASP A 238 -49.23 -11.39 16.71
C ASP A 238 -48.33 -11.80 17.89
N ASP A 239 -47.14 -12.37 17.60
CA ASP A 239 -46.12 -12.67 18.61
C ASP A 239 -45.32 -11.42 19.03
N GLY A 240 -45.14 -10.45 18.14
CA GLY A 240 -44.64 -9.11 18.46
C GLY A 240 -45.59 -8.36 19.41
N LYS A 241 -46.90 -8.42 19.14
CA LYS A 241 -47.93 -7.86 20.03
C LYS A 241 -47.89 -8.51 21.43
N LYS A 242 -47.77 -9.85 21.52
CA LYS A 242 -47.63 -10.58 22.80
C LYS A 242 -46.36 -10.18 23.56
N SER A 243 -45.25 -10.03 22.83
CA SER A 243 -43.95 -9.68 23.41
C SER A 243 -43.91 -8.27 24.00
N ILE A 244 -44.72 -7.34 23.47
CA ILE A 244 -44.90 -5.99 24.02
C ILE A 244 -45.59 -6.03 25.39
N VAL A 245 -46.61 -6.89 25.56
CA VAL A 245 -47.28 -7.08 26.87
C VAL A 245 -46.27 -7.52 27.91
N THR A 246 -45.49 -8.55 27.60
CA THR A 246 -44.51 -9.14 28.51
C THR A 246 -43.38 -8.15 28.84
N ALA A 247 -42.87 -7.43 27.84
CA ALA A 247 -41.87 -6.37 28.04
C ALA A 247 -42.38 -5.20 28.89
N THR A 248 -43.66 -4.83 28.74
CA THR A 248 -44.27 -3.73 29.49
C THR A 248 -44.54 -4.14 30.93
N VAL A 249 -45.02 -5.36 31.16
CA VAL A 249 -45.21 -5.93 32.50
C VAL A 249 -43.86 -6.03 33.22
N GLU A 250 -42.81 -6.53 32.56
CA GLU A 250 -41.44 -6.56 33.10
C GLU A 250 -40.94 -5.15 33.47
N ALA A 251 -41.12 -4.16 32.60
CA ALA A 251 -40.71 -2.78 32.85
C ALA A 251 -41.54 -2.09 33.94
N ALA A 252 -42.83 -2.40 34.03
CA ALA A 252 -43.73 -1.94 35.09
C ALA A 252 -43.32 -2.44 36.46
N ILE A 253 -42.95 -3.73 36.53
CA ILE A 253 -42.41 -4.39 37.71
C ILE A 253 -41.09 -3.72 38.14
N ILE A 254 -40.23 -3.37 37.18
CA ILE A 254 -38.96 -2.65 37.43
C ILE A 254 -39.21 -1.19 37.88
N ALA A 255 -40.22 -0.52 37.32
CA ALA A 255 -40.54 0.88 37.61
C ALA A 255 -41.25 1.07 38.97
N GLY A 256 -42.17 0.16 39.33
CA GLY A 256 -42.94 0.19 40.58
C GLY A 256 -42.26 -0.45 41.79
N GLY A 257 -41.25 -1.29 41.59
CA GLY A 257 -40.64 -2.06 42.69
C GLY A 257 -41.68 -2.96 43.39
N SER A 258 -41.59 -3.08 44.72
CA SER A 258 -42.50 -3.88 45.56
C SER A 258 -43.91 -3.26 45.76
N ASP A 259 -44.24 -2.14 45.11
CA ASP A 259 -45.52 -1.45 45.29
C ASP A 259 -46.65 -2.13 44.51
N GLN A 260 -47.42 -2.97 45.21
CA GLN A 260 -48.56 -3.73 44.67
C GLN A 260 -49.59 -2.85 43.94
N ALA A 261 -49.79 -1.59 44.35
CA ALA A 261 -50.78 -0.71 43.72
C ALA A 261 -50.29 -0.17 42.36
N ALA A 262 -48.99 0.12 42.25
CA ALA A 262 -48.37 0.54 40.99
C ALA A 262 -48.30 -0.62 39.99
N VAL A 263 -47.96 -1.83 40.45
CA VAL A 263 -47.92 -3.03 39.62
C VAL A 263 -49.32 -3.40 39.12
N SER A 264 -50.33 -3.37 39.99
CA SER A 264 -51.73 -3.60 39.59
C SER A 264 -52.20 -2.59 38.55
N LEU A 265 -51.95 -1.29 38.76
CA LEU A 265 -52.35 -0.22 37.84
C LEU A 265 -51.71 -0.36 36.45
N VAL A 266 -50.43 -0.74 36.37
CA VAL A 266 -49.73 -0.88 35.09
C VAL A 266 -50.07 -2.19 34.39
N VAL A 267 -50.28 -3.29 35.13
CA VAL A 267 -50.83 -4.54 34.56
C VAL A 267 -52.22 -4.26 33.98
N THR A 268 -53.10 -3.58 34.71
CA THR A 268 -54.42 -3.18 34.21
C THR A 268 -54.31 -2.30 32.96
N ALA A 269 -53.52 -1.23 32.99
CA ALA A 269 -53.37 -0.32 31.85
C ALA A 269 -52.79 -1.01 30.61
N SER A 270 -51.83 -1.92 30.78
CA SER A 270 -51.17 -2.66 29.70
C SER A 270 -52.10 -3.72 29.11
N THR A 271 -52.82 -4.46 29.95
CA THR A 271 -53.81 -5.46 29.50
C THR A 271 -54.98 -4.76 28.78
N THR A 272 -55.47 -3.63 29.27
CA THR A 272 -56.53 -2.86 28.61
C THR A 272 -56.10 -2.31 27.25
N ALA A 273 -54.89 -1.75 27.13
CA ALA A 273 -54.40 -1.20 25.86
C ALA A 273 -54.20 -2.28 24.78
N VAL A 274 -53.76 -3.48 25.19
CA VAL A 274 -53.54 -4.60 24.28
C VAL A 274 -54.85 -5.22 23.81
N VAL A 275 -55.82 -5.39 24.72
CA VAL A 275 -57.15 -5.90 24.39
C VAL A 275 -57.90 -4.95 23.44
N ALA A 276 -57.74 -3.63 23.61
CA ALA A 276 -58.37 -2.64 22.74
C ALA A 276 -57.86 -2.66 21.28
N GLU A 277 -56.59 -3.03 21.03
CA GLU A 277 -56.02 -3.06 19.67
C GLU A 277 -56.20 -4.37 18.91
N ILE A 278 -56.61 -5.45 19.57
CA ILE A 278 -56.77 -6.78 18.94
C ILE A 278 -58.18 -6.96 18.35
N GLY A 279 -59.15 -6.16 18.79
CA GLY A 279 -60.52 -6.15 18.29
C GLY A 279 -61.53 -6.63 19.34
N THR A 280 -62.65 -5.90 19.46
CA THR A 280 -63.69 -5.99 20.51
C THR A 280 -64.67 -7.16 20.29
N GLY A 281 -64.16 -8.35 19.92
CA GLY A 281 -64.97 -9.50 19.56
C GLY A 281 -64.83 -10.66 20.54
N ALA A 282 -65.95 -11.19 21.02
CA ALA A 282 -66.00 -12.44 21.79
C ALA A 282 -65.72 -13.70 20.94
N ASP A 283 -64.68 -13.68 20.09
CA ASP A 283 -64.26 -14.84 19.29
C ASP A 283 -63.28 -15.76 20.05
N GLN A 284 -63.11 -16.99 19.55
CA GLN A 284 -62.24 -17.99 20.15
C GLN A 284 -60.76 -17.57 20.14
N ASP A 285 -60.34 -16.73 19.20
CA ASP A 285 -58.95 -16.28 19.06
C ASP A 285 -58.60 -15.25 20.13
N THR A 286 -59.50 -14.31 20.42
CA THR A 286 -59.38 -13.31 21.49
C THR A 286 -59.36 -13.97 22.87
N THR A 287 -60.21 -14.97 23.08
CA THR A 287 -60.21 -15.76 24.33
C THR A 287 -58.89 -16.52 24.49
N THR A 288 -58.40 -17.17 23.43
CA THR A 288 -57.12 -17.90 23.45
C THR A 288 -55.94 -16.96 23.75
N TYR A 289 -55.99 -15.74 23.22
CA TYR A 289 -54.99 -14.72 23.42
C TYR A 289 -54.96 -14.20 24.86
N VAL A 290 -56.12 -13.92 25.46
CA VAL A 290 -56.23 -13.50 26.87
C VAL A 290 -55.72 -14.60 27.80
N LEU A 291 -56.01 -15.86 27.49
CA LEU A 291 -55.45 -16.98 28.24
C LEU A 291 -53.93 -17.06 28.11
N GLU A 292 -53.37 -16.76 26.95
CA GLU A 292 -51.92 -16.70 26.71
C GLU A 292 -51.24 -15.55 27.49
N ILE A 293 -51.87 -14.37 27.54
CA ILE A 293 -51.43 -13.28 28.42
C ILE A 293 -51.44 -13.73 29.87
N ALA A 294 -52.51 -14.39 30.32
CA ALA A 294 -52.60 -14.91 31.67
C ALA A 294 -51.48 -15.92 31.99
N LYS A 295 -51.09 -16.77 31.01
CA LYS A 295 -49.93 -17.67 31.19
C LYS A 295 -48.65 -16.86 31.39
N GLN A 296 -48.36 -15.93 30.49
CA GLN A 296 -47.09 -15.19 30.48
C GLN A 296 -46.94 -14.30 31.71
N VAL A 297 -47.98 -13.57 32.09
CA VAL A 297 -47.98 -12.75 33.31
C VAL A 297 -47.74 -13.60 34.55
N THR A 298 -48.39 -14.77 34.66
CA THR A 298 -48.20 -15.68 35.80
C THR A 298 -46.78 -16.22 35.87
N VAL A 299 -46.19 -16.63 34.73
CA VAL A 299 -44.80 -17.11 34.67
C VAL A 299 -43.83 -16.01 35.12
N THR A 300 -44.00 -14.78 34.63
CA THR A 300 -43.14 -13.64 34.99
C THR A 300 -43.25 -13.28 36.48
N VAL A 301 -44.47 -13.32 37.04
CA VAL A 301 -44.70 -13.06 38.48
C VAL A 301 -44.00 -14.09 39.36
N GLU A 302 -44.09 -15.39 39.02
CA GLU A 302 -43.39 -16.45 39.77
C GLU A 302 -41.87 -16.37 39.62
N GLU A 303 -41.36 -16.13 38.40
CA GLU A 303 -39.92 -16.04 38.14
C GLU A 303 -39.26 -14.88 38.88
N LYS A 304 -39.94 -13.74 39.00
CA LYS A 304 -39.42 -12.53 39.67
C LYS A 304 -39.71 -12.48 41.16
N GLY A 305 -40.37 -13.50 41.74
CA GLY A 305 -40.59 -13.61 43.17
C GLY A 305 -41.51 -12.54 43.75
N ILE A 306 -42.52 -12.10 42.98
CA ILE A 306 -43.47 -11.08 43.42
C ILE A 306 -44.46 -11.72 44.41
N GLU A 307 -44.68 -11.11 45.57
CA GLU A 307 -45.66 -11.57 46.58
C GLU A 307 -47.11 -11.28 46.12
N LEU A 308 -47.56 -11.97 45.07
CA LEU A 308 -48.96 -12.06 44.66
C LEU A 308 -49.34 -13.55 44.67
N THR A 309 -50.43 -13.91 45.32
CA THR A 309 -50.91 -15.30 45.25
C THR A 309 -51.44 -15.57 43.83
N GLY A 310 -51.44 -16.84 43.39
CA GLY A 310 -52.07 -17.20 42.10
C GLY A 310 -53.53 -16.75 41.99
N ALA A 311 -54.23 -16.57 43.11
CA ALA A 311 -55.58 -16.01 43.13
C ALA A 311 -55.60 -14.50 42.84
N ASP A 312 -54.63 -13.73 43.34
CA ASP A 312 -54.50 -12.29 43.11
C ASP A 312 -54.16 -11.99 41.64
N VAL A 313 -53.26 -12.77 41.05
CA VAL A 313 -52.89 -12.66 39.62
C VAL A 313 -54.10 -12.93 38.72
N ALA A 314 -54.85 -14.00 39.02
CA ALA A 314 -56.07 -14.31 38.26
C ALA A 314 -57.12 -13.20 38.36
N SER A 315 -57.31 -12.60 39.55
CA SER A 315 -58.26 -11.51 39.76
C SER A 315 -57.88 -10.25 39.01
N VAL A 316 -56.62 -9.79 39.14
CA VAL A 316 -56.15 -8.54 38.50
C VAL A 316 -56.28 -8.60 36.98
N ILE A 317 -55.96 -9.75 36.37
CA ILE A 317 -56.09 -9.96 34.93
C ILE A 317 -57.57 -10.01 34.52
N THR A 318 -58.40 -10.67 35.31
CA THR A 318 -59.85 -10.75 35.06
C THR A 318 -60.49 -9.35 35.09
N ASP A 319 -60.16 -8.55 36.10
CA ASP A 319 -60.68 -7.18 36.25
C ASP A 319 -60.21 -6.27 35.10
N ALA A 320 -58.95 -6.41 34.66
CA ALA A 320 -58.41 -5.64 33.55
C ALA A 320 -59.03 -6.00 32.19
N VAL A 321 -59.33 -7.28 31.96
CA VAL A 321 -60.01 -7.76 30.76
C VAL A 321 -61.45 -7.24 30.73
N ILE A 322 -62.18 -7.36 31.84
CA ILE A 322 -63.56 -6.86 31.95
C ILE A 322 -63.62 -5.33 31.78
N ALA A 323 -62.65 -4.59 32.32
CA ALA A 323 -62.57 -3.14 32.14
C ALA A 323 -62.29 -2.70 30.69
N ALA A 324 -61.64 -3.56 29.90
CA ALA A 324 -61.36 -3.32 28.51
C ALA A 324 -62.55 -3.70 27.61
N ASP A 325 -63.13 -4.88 27.85
CA ASP A 325 -64.30 -5.40 27.14
C ASP A 325 -64.94 -6.50 28.00
N ASP A 326 -66.15 -6.24 28.51
CA ASP A 326 -66.88 -7.16 29.39
C ASP A 326 -67.50 -8.36 28.64
N THR A 327 -67.41 -8.39 27.31
CA THR A 327 -67.90 -9.49 26.47
C THR A 327 -66.88 -10.63 26.31
N ILE A 328 -65.63 -10.41 26.70
CA ILE A 328 -64.55 -11.42 26.60
C ILE A 328 -64.70 -12.49 27.69
N VAL A 329 -64.56 -13.77 27.30
CA VAL A 329 -64.68 -14.91 28.22
C VAL A 329 -63.44 -15.04 29.11
N THR A 330 -63.61 -14.89 30.43
CA THR A 330 -62.51 -14.93 31.43
C THR A 330 -62.38 -16.26 32.19
N SER A 331 -63.31 -17.21 31.98
CA SER A 331 -63.44 -18.44 32.80
C SER A 331 -62.23 -19.38 32.77
N GLY A 332 -61.34 -19.27 31.78
CA GLY A 332 -60.11 -20.08 31.69
C GLY A 332 -58.88 -19.50 32.41
N ILE A 333 -58.93 -18.24 32.86
CA ILE A 333 -57.77 -17.53 33.43
C ILE A 333 -57.28 -18.24 34.70
N ALA A 334 -58.19 -18.54 35.64
CA ALA A 334 -57.82 -19.21 36.89
C ALA A 334 -57.25 -20.62 36.68
N VAL A 335 -57.74 -21.36 35.67
CA VAL A 335 -57.26 -22.72 35.32
C VAL A 335 -55.82 -22.65 34.80
N VAL A 336 -55.56 -21.69 33.91
CA VAL A 336 -54.22 -21.41 33.37
C VAL A 336 -53.24 -21.05 34.49
N VAL A 337 -53.62 -20.13 35.37
CA VAL A 337 -52.77 -19.66 36.48
C VAL A 337 -52.42 -20.83 37.42
N THR A 338 -53.40 -21.69 37.71
CA THR A 338 -53.20 -22.89 38.54
C THR A 338 -52.24 -23.89 37.86
N LYS A 339 -52.37 -24.10 36.55
CA LYS A 339 -51.52 -25.03 35.80
C LYS A 339 -50.06 -24.57 35.79
N VAL A 340 -49.82 -23.28 35.60
CA VAL A 340 -48.47 -22.68 35.66
C VAL A 340 -47.89 -22.82 37.07
N THR A 341 -48.63 -22.41 38.10
CA THR A 341 -48.14 -22.42 39.49
C THR A 341 -47.80 -23.83 40.01
N SER A 342 -48.55 -24.85 39.57
CA SER A 342 -48.31 -26.26 39.94
C SER A 342 -47.16 -26.95 39.21
N GLU A 343 -46.58 -26.34 38.17
CA GLU A 343 -45.47 -26.94 37.42
C GLU A 343 -44.13 -26.80 38.17
N ASN A 344 -43.26 -27.81 38.10
CA ASN A 344 -41.90 -27.73 38.60
C ASN A 344 -40.94 -27.18 37.52
N TYR A 345 -40.01 -26.33 37.92
CA TYR A 345 -38.91 -25.88 37.07
C TYR A 345 -37.99 -27.05 36.69
N PRO A 346 -37.49 -27.15 35.44
CA PRO A 346 -36.44 -28.10 35.08
C PRO A 346 -35.18 -27.89 35.95
N ALA A 347 -34.69 -28.92 36.62
CA ALA A 347 -33.47 -28.88 37.41
C ALA A 347 -32.26 -29.00 36.47
N LEU A 348 -31.90 -27.89 35.82
CA LEU A 348 -30.91 -27.80 34.75
C LEU A 348 -29.51 -27.50 35.29
N THR A 349 -28.53 -28.26 34.79
CA THR A 349 -27.09 -27.98 34.95
C THR A 349 -26.42 -27.94 33.58
N ALA A 350 -25.36 -27.13 33.45
CA ALA A 350 -24.58 -26.99 32.22
C ALA A 350 -23.09 -27.10 32.55
N ASN A 351 -22.36 -27.88 31.76
CA ASN A 351 -20.93 -28.12 31.94
C ASN A 351 -20.20 -28.08 30.59
N SER A 352 -18.91 -27.73 30.62
CA SER A 352 -18.00 -27.84 29.49
C SER A 352 -17.07 -29.03 29.68
N SER A 353 -16.58 -29.61 28.59
CA SER A 353 -15.59 -30.70 28.64
C SER A 353 -14.24 -30.25 29.21
N VAL A 354 -13.95 -28.94 29.17
CA VAL A 354 -12.74 -28.32 29.70
C VAL A 354 -13.08 -27.00 30.39
N ALA A 355 -12.39 -26.68 31.49
CA ALA A 355 -12.47 -25.37 32.14
C ALA A 355 -11.49 -24.35 31.52
N LYS A 356 -10.38 -24.83 30.97
CA LYS A 356 -9.34 -24.02 30.31
C LYS A 356 -8.77 -24.75 29.09
N LEU A 357 -8.65 -24.05 27.97
CA LEU A 357 -8.08 -24.54 26.72
C LEU A 357 -6.83 -23.71 26.37
N ILE A 358 -5.69 -24.37 26.11
CA ILE A 358 -4.38 -23.72 25.84
C ILE A 358 -3.85 -23.94 24.42
N THR A 359 -4.49 -24.84 23.66
CA THR A 359 -4.20 -25.17 22.24
C THR A 359 -5.53 -25.26 21.49
N SER A 360 -5.57 -24.98 20.18
CA SER A 360 -6.81 -25.12 19.41
C SER A 360 -7.30 -26.57 19.42
N GLY A 361 -8.61 -26.77 19.58
CA GLY A 361 -9.23 -28.09 19.68
C GLY A 361 -10.72 -28.03 19.99
N PRO A 362 -11.47 -29.14 19.81
CA PRO A 362 -12.91 -29.16 20.05
C PRO A 362 -13.25 -29.10 21.54
N VAL A 363 -14.29 -28.34 21.88
CA VAL A 363 -14.90 -28.25 23.21
C VAL A 363 -16.35 -28.73 23.12
N THR A 364 -16.77 -29.54 24.09
CA THR A 364 -18.15 -30.06 24.18
C THR A 364 -18.88 -29.41 25.34
N LEU A 365 -20.06 -28.85 25.10
CA LEU A 365 -20.97 -28.34 26.13
C LEU A 365 -22.08 -29.36 26.36
N THR A 366 -22.37 -29.66 27.63
CA THR A 366 -23.39 -30.65 28.03
C THR A 366 -24.39 -30.03 29.00
N ALA A 367 -25.67 -30.15 28.68
CA ALA A 367 -26.80 -29.79 29.52
C ALA A 367 -27.45 -31.04 30.12
N THR A 368 -27.87 -30.98 31.38
CA THR A 368 -28.50 -32.11 32.08
C THR A 368 -29.67 -31.64 32.94
N VAL A 369 -30.85 -32.22 32.73
CA VAL A 369 -32.06 -32.01 33.54
C VAL A 369 -32.30 -33.24 34.43
N THR A 370 -32.33 -33.08 35.75
CA THR A 370 -32.36 -34.21 36.71
C THR A 370 -33.76 -34.60 37.19
N ASN A 371 -34.76 -33.73 37.07
CA ASN A 371 -36.14 -33.93 37.54
C ASN A 371 -37.13 -34.12 36.38
N ALA A 372 -36.72 -34.84 35.34
CA ALA A 372 -37.51 -34.95 34.12
C ALA A 372 -38.81 -35.73 34.30
N ASP A 373 -38.94 -36.61 35.29
CA ASP A 373 -40.18 -37.33 35.69
C ASP A 373 -41.06 -37.81 34.51
N GLY A 374 -40.44 -38.34 33.46
CA GLY A 374 -41.11 -38.85 32.25
C GLY A 374 -41.49 -37.79 31.19
N LYS A 375 -41.16 -36.51 31.41
CA LYS A 375 -41.29 -35.42 30.44
C LYS A 375 -39.98 -35.21 29.66
N THR A 376 -40.08 -34.91 28.37
CA THR A 376 -38.92 -34.65 27.50
C THR A 376 -38.43 -33.20 27.64
N PRO A 377 -37.18 -32.93 28.04
CA PRO A 377 -36.62 -31.57 28.00
C PRO A 377 -36.28 -31.12 26.58
N VAL A 378 -36.52 -29.85 26.29
CA VAL A 378 -36.14 -29.15 25.06
C VAL A 378 -35.09 -28.11 25.43
N TYR A 379 -33.97 -28.09 24.70
CA TYR A 379 -32.83 -27.20 24.98
C TYR A 379 -32.75 -26.08 23.94
N SER A 380 -32.20 -24.94 24.35
CA SER A 380 -31.79 -23.84 23.48
C SER A 380 -30.49 -23.24 23.97
N TRP A 381 -29.43 -23.33 23.17
CA TRP A 381 -28.11 -22.79 23.46
C TRP A 381 -27.91 -21.43 22.82
N VAL A 382 -27.42 -20.48 23.61
CA VAL A 382 -27.05 -19.15 23.16
C VAL A 382 -25.68 -18.80 23.73
N GLN A 383 -24.76 -18.37 22.87
CA GLN A 383 -23.51 -17.76 23.34
C GLN A 383 -23.81 -16.37 23.90
N THR A 384 -23.45 -16.13 25.16
CA THR A 384 -23.74 -14.87 25.87
C THR A 384 -22.58 -13.90 25.86
N SER A 385 -21.34 -14.39 25.78
CA SER A 385 -20.14 -13.55 25.68
C SER A 385 -18.95 -14.29 25.07
N GLY A 386 -17.90 -13.53 24.77
CA GLY A 386 -16.69 -14.03 24.14
C GLY A 386 -16.74 -14.01 22.62
N PRO A 387 -15.63 -14.35 21.94
CA PRO A 387 -15.57 -14.41 20.48
C PRO A 387 -16.57 -15.41 19.90
N THR A 388 -17.25 -15.07 18.81
CA THR A 388 -18.28 -15.95 18.21
C THR A 388 -17.72 -17.30 17.78
N VAL A 389 -18.43 -18.38 18.10
CA VAL A 389 -18.12 -19.74 17.64
C VAL A 389 -19.34 -20.44 17.05
N ALA A 390 -19.10 -21.31 16.07
CA ALA A 390 -20.14 -22.17 15.51
C ALA A 390 -20.43 -23.35 16.46
N LEU A 391 -21.70 -23.54 16.82
CA LEU A 391 -22.19 -24.68 17.58
C LEU A 391 -22.66 -25.78 16.62
N SER A 392 -22.38 -27.05 16.93
CA SER A 392 -22.84 -28.18 16.11
C SER A 392 -24.37 -28.35 16.09
N SER A 393 -25.06 -27.84 17.11
CA SER A 393 -26.52 -27.75 17.21
C SER A 393 -26.88 -26.71 18.26
N SER A 394 -27.99 -26.00 18.07
CA SER A 394 -28.52 -25.07 19.08
C SER A 394 -29.55 -25.71 20.02
N THR A 395 -30.00 -26.94 19.75
CA THR A 395 -31.14 -27.56 20.46
C THR A 395 -30.85 -28.92 21.11
N ALA A 396 -29.64 -29.45 20.91
CA ALA A 396 -29.23 -30.72 21.50
C ALA A 396 -28.74 -30.56 22.96
N ALA A 397 -28.85 -31.64 23.74
CA ALA A 397 -28.31 -31.69 25.10
C ALA A 397 -26.77 -31.65 25.13
N SER A 398 -26.10 -32.12 24.07
CA SER A 398 -24.65 -32.12 23.89
C SER A 398 -24.28 -31.44 22.58
N VAL A 399 -23.39 -30.45 22.63
CA VAL A 399 -23.04 -29.56 21.53
C VAL A 399 -21.52 -29.40 21.45
N ASN A 400 -20.96 -29.44 20.23
CA ASN A 400 -19.53 -29.26 19.99
C ASN A 400 -19.23 -27.90 19.34
N LEU A 401 -18.07 -27.32 19.66
CA LEU A 401 -17.55 -26.07 19.09
C LEU A 401 -16.01 -26.08 19.06
N THR A 402 -15.41 -25.25 18.21
CA THR A 402 -13.95 -25.08 18.14
C THR A 402 -13.58 -23.60 18.24
N PRO A 403 -13.06 -23.11 19.38
CA PRO A 403 -12.66 -21.71 19.53
C PRO A 403 -11.34 -21.43 18.80
N ALA A 404 -11.25 -20.27 18.14
CA ALA A 404 -10.10 -19.82 17.36
C ALA A 404 -9.42 -18.56 17.92
N VAL A 405 -10.01 -17.91 18.94
CA VAL A 405 -9.48 -16.67 19.54
C VAL A 405 -9.38 -16.84 21.06
N SER A 406 -8.31 -16.30 21.68
CA SER A 406 -8.21 -16.27 23.14
C SER A 406 -9.30 -15.40 23.75
N GLY A 407 -9.88 -15.83 24.86
CA GLY A 407 -10.92 -15.09 25.55
C GLY A 407 -11.71 -15.95 26.53
N GLU A 408 -12.56 -15.30 27.31
CA GLU A 408 -13.55 -15.95 28.15
C GLU A 408 -14.82 -16.21 27.33
N TYR A 409 -15.17 -17.49 27.19
CA TYR A 409 -16.36 -17.90 26.48
C TYR A 409 -17.45 -18.23 27.49
N SER A 410 -18.63 -17.63 27.33
CA SER A 410 -19.79 -17.95 28.16
C SER A 410 -20.97 -18.32 27.29
N PHE A 411 -21.65 -19.39 27.67
CA PHE A 411 -22.86 -19.89 27.04
C PHE A 411 -23.96 -20.00 28.07
N LYS A 412 -25.17 -19.80 27.60
CA LYS A 412 -26.40 -20.00 28.34
C LYS A 412 -27.22 -21.07 27.64
N VAL A 413 -27.67 -22.05 28.41
CA VAL A 413 -28.66 -23.03 27.96
C VAL A 413 -29.95 -22.79 28.70
N THR A 414 -31.05 -22.76 27.95
CA THR A 414 -32.40 -22.76 28.48
C THR A 414 -32.99 -24.15 28.27
N ALA A 415 -33.59 -24.74 29.31
CA ALA A 415 -34.34 -26.00 29.21
C ALA A 415 -35.79 -25.80 29.61
N GLN A 416 -36.69 -26.48 28.90
CA GLN A 416 -38.13 -26.50 29.17
C GLN A 416 -38.67 -27.91 28.96
N PHE A 417 -39.66 -28.35 29.74
CA PHE A 417 -40.35 -29.59 29.41
C PHE A 417 -41.24 -29.41 28.18
N GLN A 418 -41.28 -30.41 27.31
CA GLN A 418 -42.12 -30.43 26.13
C GLN A 418 -43.59 -30.23 26.52
N GLY A 419 -44.21 -29.15 26.04
CA GLY A 419 -45.60 -28.77 26.40
C GLY A 419 -45.77 -28.15 27.80
N GLY A 420 -44.68 -27.89 28.52
CA GLY A 420 -44.66 -27.18 29.80
C GLY A 420 -44.56 -25.65 29.64
N PHE A 421 -44.63 -24.90 30.74
CA PHE A 421 -44.61 -23.43 30.77
C PHE A 421 -43.33 -22.88 31.40
N LYS A 422 -42.82 -23.55 32.44
CA LYS A 422 -41.62 -23.12 33.18
C LYS A 422 -40.33 -23.49 32.47
N LYS A 423 -39.40 -22.52 32.46
CA LYS A 423 -38.07 -22.66 31.86
C LYS A 423 -37.01 -22.46 32.94
N SER A 424 -35.92 -23.18 32.81
CA SER A 424 -34.73 -22.97 33.65
C SER A 424 -33.54 -22.63 32.78
N GLU A 425 -32.62 -21.88 33.34
CA GLU A 425 -31.44 -21.42 32.64
C GLU A 425 -30.19 -21.82 33.44
N ALA A 426 -29.16 -22.28 32.72
CA ALA A 426 -27.86 -22.54 33.30
C ALA A 426 -26.79 -21.90 32.42
N SER A 427 -25.74 -21.40 33.06
CA SER A 427 -24.58 -20.83 32.34
C SER A 427 -23.39 -21.76 32.48
N VAL A 428 -22.58 -21.81 31.44
CA VAL A 428 -21.30 -22.51 31.42
C VAL A 428 -20.27 -21.58 30.80
N SER A 429 -19.10 -21.49 31.45
CA SER A 429 -17.98 -20.71 30.95
C SER A 429 -16.71 -21.55 30.91
N PHE A 430 -15.84 -21.24 29.96
CA PHE A 430 -14.48 -21.76 29.93
C PHE A 430 -13.54 -20.69 29.37
N THR A 431 -12.28 -20.76 29.81
CA THR A 431 -11.24 -19.84 29.35
C THR A 431 -10.50 -20.45 28.17
N VAL A 432 -10.38 -19.72 27.07
CA VAL A 432 -9.40 -20.00 26.02
C VAL A 432 -8.22 -19.07 26.24
N ALA A 433 -7.13 -19.64 26.71
CA ALA A 433 -5.87 -18.94 26.85
C ALA A 433 -4.87 -19.68 25.98
N PHE A 434 -4.98 -19.49 24.66
CA PHE A 434 -3.83 -19.80 23.82
C PHE A 434 -2.65 -19.09 24.45
N THR A 435 -1.60 -19.85 24.78
CA THR A 435 -0.40 -19.31 25.42
C THR A 435 -0.04 -18.02 24.71
N ASP A 436 0.03 -16.91 25.47
CA ASP A 436 0.46 -15.57 25.00
C ASP A 436 1.60 -15.78 24.01
N ASN A 437 1.29 -15.76 22.71
CA ASN A 437 2.28 -16.08 21.72
C ASN A 437 3.08 -14.80 21.55
N ALA A 438 4.13 -14.68 22.37
CA ALA A 438 5.01 -13.52 22.40
C ALA A 438 5.54 -13.20 20.99
N ALA A 439 5.73 -14.22 20.14
CA ALA A 439 6.07 -14.03 18.73
C ALA A 439 4.92 -13.37 17.94
N ALA A 440 3.68 -13.86 18.05
CA ALA A 440 2.53 -13.25 17.38
C ALA A 440 2.26 -11.79 17.83
N LYS A 441 2.46 -11.48 19.11
CA LYS A 441 2.38 -10.09 19.60
C LYS A 441 3.44 -9.20 18.94
N LYS A 442 4.67 -9.72 18.81
CA LYS A 442 5.76 -9.00 18.14
C LYS A 442 5.53 -8.84 16.64
N VAL A 443 4.89 -9.82 15.98
CA VAL A 443 4.42 -9.67 14.61
C VAL A 443 3.39 -8.53 14.50
N ALA A 444 2.37 -8.52 15.36
CA ALA A 444 1.34 -7.47 15.33
C ALA A 444 1.92 -6.07 15.61
N GLU A 445 2.88 -5.97 16.53
CA GLU A 445 3.65 -4.75 16.80
C GLU A 445 4.43 -4.28 15.56
N GLY A 446 5.14 -5.20 14.88
CA GLY A 446 5.86 -4.90 13.64
C GLY A 446 4.95 -4.42 12.51
N ILE A 447 3.77 -5.04 12.34
CA ILE A 447 2.74 -4.59 11.39
C ILE A 447 2.24 -3.19 11.76
N GLY A 448 2.06 -2.89 13.04
CA GLY A 448 1.69 -1.55 13.52
C GLY A 448 2.72 -0.48 13.16
N PHE A 449 4.01 -0.80 13.32
CA PHE A 449 5.10 0.08 12.89
C PHE A 449 5.14 0.27 11.37
N LEU A 450 4.90 -0.79 10.58
CA LEU A 450 4.79 -0.65 9.12
C LEU A 450 3.66 0.29 8.69
N LYS A 451 2.52 0.31 9.38
CA LYS A 451 1.41 1.25 9.07
C LYS A 451 1.79 2.71 9.31
N THR A 452 2.67 2.95 10.28
CA THR A 452 3.19 4.28 10.61
C THR A 452 4.49 4.61 9.88
N GLN A 453 4.94 3.73 8.98
CA GLN A 453 6.17 3.86 8.20
C GLN A 453 7.46 3.89 9.05
N ASP A 454 7.43 3.25 10.23
CA ASP A 454 8.61 3.01 11.06
C ASP A 454 9.21 1.63 10.76
N PHE A 455 9.96 1.56 9.66
CA PHE A 455 10.57 0.33 9.15
C PHE A 455 11.64 -0.24 10.08
N ASP A 456 12.43 0.60 10.74
CA ASP A 456 13.48 0.16 11.67
C ASP A 456 12.87 -0.52 12.91
N ALA A 457 11.83 0.08 13.51
CA ALA A 457 11.10 -0.53 14.63
C ALA A 457 10.33 -1.79 14.21
N ALA A 458 9.79 -1.80 12.98
CA ALA A 458 9.14 -2.98 12.41
C ALA A 458 10.11 -4.16 12.28
N LEU A 459 11.29 -3.96 11.69
CA LEU A 459 12.31 -5.01 11.55
C LEU A 459 12.72 -5.56 12.91
N SER A 460 12.99 -4.68 13.87
CA SER A 460 13.34 -5.10 15.24
C SER A 460 12.25 -5.97 15.87
N SER A 461 10.98 -5.63 15.63
CA SER A 461 9.85 -6.40 16.14
C SER A 461 9.73 -7.77 15.48
N PHE A 462 9.90 -7.87 14.15
CA PHE A 462 9.85 -9.15 13.46
C PHE A 462 11.05 -10.06 13.76
N GLU A 463 12.25 -9.52 13.89
CA GLU A 463 13.42 -10.30 14.32
C GLU A 463 13.26 -10.81 15.76
N ALA A 464 12.66 -10.00 16.64
CA ALA A 464 12.29 -10.45 17.98
C ALA A 464 11.23 -11.56 17.93
N ALA A 465 10.22 -11.45 17.08
CA ALA A 465 9.22 -12.50 16.88
C ALA A 465 9.87 -13.82 16.42
N TYR A 466 10.74 -13.75 15.41
CA TYR A 466 11.47 -14.91 14.90
C TYR A 466 12.37 -15.54 15.96
N THR A 467 13.04 -14.73 16.78
CA THR A 467 13.90 -15.23 17.86
C THR A 467 13.10 -15.94 18.96
N LEU A 468 11.90 -15.45 19.25
CA LEU A 468 10.99 -16.04 20.24
C LEU A 468 10.42 -17.38 19.77
N ASP A 469 10.08 -17.50 18.49
CA ASP A 469 9.58 -18.74 17.90
C ASP A 469 10.01 -18.89 16.44
N LYS A 470 11.05 -19.69 16.21
CA LYS A 470 11.58 -19.97 14.87
C LYS A 470 10.68 -20.90 14.04
N SER A 471 9.69 -21.55 14.67
CA SER A 471 8.72 -22.41 14.00
C SER A 471 7.45 -21.65 13.57
N ASN A 472 7.30 -20.40 14.02
CA ASN A 472 6.20 -19.54 13.61
C ASN A 472 6.45 -19.02 12.19
N ASN A 473 5.73 -19.59 11.22
CA ASN A 473 5.84 -19.25 9.80
C ASN A 473 5.62 -17.75 9.54
N GLU A 474 4.67 -17.11 10.22
CA GLU A 474 4.37 -15.69 10.05
C GLU A 474 5.54 -14.82 10.55
N ALA A 475 6.14 -15.18 11.70
CA ALA A 475 7.32 -14.50 12.22
C ALA A 475 8.53 -14.65 11.28
N VAL A 476 8.78 -15.86 10.77
CA VAL A 476 9.84 -16.12 9.78
C VAL A 476 9.60 -15.30 8.52
N PHE A 477 8.35 -15.25 8.02
CA PHE A 477 7.99 -14.55 6.80
C PHE A 477 8.24 -13.05 6.90
N TRP A 478 7.67 -12.39 7.90
CA TRP A 478 7.85 -10.95 8.08
C TRP A 478 9.31 -10.58 8.37
N ALA A 479 10.02 -11.41 9.15
CA ALA A 479 11.44 -11.21 9.39
C ALA A 479 12.25 -11.33 8.09
N ALA A 480 12.03 -12.36 7.28
CA ALA A 480 12.72 -12.55 6.00
C ALA A 480 12.48 -11.37 5.05
N MET A 481 11.23 -10.91 4.93
CA MET A 481 10.87 -9.82 4.03
C MET A 481 11.54 -8.49 4.42
N LEU A 482 11.49 -8.10 5.70
CA LEU A 482 12.12 -6.86 6.13
C LEU A 482 13.64 -6.95 6.25
N LYS A 483 14.18 -8.13 6.57
CA LYS A 483 15.62 -8.36 6.56
C LYS A 483 16.19 -8.23 5.14
N LEU A 484 15.45 -8.65 4.12
CA LEU A 484 15.81 -8.40 2.72
C LEU A 484 15.93 -6.91 2.43
N VAL A 485 14.95 -6.11 2.86
CA VAL A 485 14.97 -4.65 2.68
C VAL A 485 16.13 -4.00 3.44
N SER A 486 16.44 -4.52 4.63
CA SER A 486 17.51 -4.00 5.50
C SER A 486 18.93 -4.16 4.93
N VAL A 487 19.10 -4.93 3.85
CA VAL A 487 20.35 -5.00 3.08
C VAL A 487 20.79 -3.61 2.60
N SER A 488 19.85 -2.71 2.32
CA SER A 488 20.14 -1.32 1.94
C SER A 488 20.87 -0.52 3.02
N VAL A 489 20.74 -0.90 4.30
CA VAL A 489 21.35 -0.21 5.45
C VAL A 489 22.40 -1.04 6.15
N ASP A 490 22.80 -2.15 5.54
CA ASP A 490 23.93 -2.94 6.02
C ASP A 490 25.21 -2.07 6.06
N PRO A 491 26.03 -2.13 7.12
CA PRO A 491 27.22 -1.30 7.24
C PRO A 491 28.13 -1.33 6.00
N ASP A 492 28.28 -2.50 5.36
CA ASP A 492 29.10 -2.65 4.15
C ASP A 492 28.41 -2.03 2.92
N THR A 493 27.08 -2.10 2.83
CA THR A 493 26.30 -1.36 1.81
C THR A 493 26.44 0.15 1.99
N VAL A 494 26.33 0.65 3.22
CA VAL A 494 26.48 2.08 3.53
C VAL A 494 27.90 2.55 3.18
N SER A 495 28.92 1.75 3.51
CA SER A 495 30.32 1.99 3.16
C SER A 495 30.51 2.02 1.64
N LEU A 496 29.99 1.04 0.90
CA LEU A 496 30.01 1.02 -0.57
C LEU A 496 29.42 2.32 -1.16
N MET A 497 28.21 2.69 -0.72
CA MET A 497 27.49 3.85 -1.25
C MET A 497 28.22 5.16 -0.95
N LYS A 498 28.79 5.31 0.25
CA LYS A 498 29.53 6.51 0.65
C LYS A 498 30.93 6.58 0.05
N ASP A 499 31.71 5.52 0.20
CA ASP A 499 33.15 5.56 0.02
C ASP A 499 33.61 5.12 -1.36
N ARG A 500 32.84 4.26 -2.04
CA ARG A 500 33.14 3.81 -3.40
C ARG A 500 32.31 4.51 -4.47
N ILE A 501 31.03 4.77 -4.20
CA ILE A 501 30.11 5.42 -5.17
C ILE A 501 30.05 6.94 -4.97
N GLY A 502 30.22 7.41 -3.73
CA GLY A 502 30.27 8.83 -3.40
C GLY A 502 28.92 9.49 -3.13
N VAL A 503 27.92 8.74 -2.63
CA VAL A 503 26.68 9.34 -2.12
C VAL A 503 26.91 9.85 -0.70
N ALA A 504 27.09 11.17 -0.56
CA ALA A 504 27.58 11.81 0.66
C ALA A 504 26.73 11.51 1.89
N ARG A 505 25.40 11.62 1.74
CA ARG A 505 24.44 11.47 2.85
C ARG A 505 23.72 10.13 2.83
N TYR A 506 24.28 9.09 2.20
CA TYR A 506 23.60 7.80 2.14
C TYR A 506 23.21 7.32 3.56
N PRO A 507 21.95 6.95 3.81
CA PRO A 507 21.51 6.71 5.18
C PRO A 507 21.99 5.38 5.75
N SER A 508 21.97 5.26 7.08
CA SER A 508 22.31 4.02 7.81
C SER A 508 21.10 3.41 8.54
N LYS A 509 19.89 3.91 8.26
CA LYS A 509 18.62 3.48 8.85
C LYS A 509 17.56 3.42 7.76
N MET A 510 16.64 2.47 7.84
CA MET A 510 15.68 2.24 6.75
C MET A 510 14.70 3.39 6.62
N ASN A 511 14.25 3.96 7.75
CA ASN A 511 13.35 5.11 7.76
C ASN A 511 13.94 6.28 6.96
N ASP A 512 15.25 6.50 7.08
CA ASP A 512 15.96 7.55 6.36
C ASP A 512 16.16 7.20 4.88
N VAL A 513 16.43 5.92 4.53
CA VAL A 513 16.51 5.46 3.13
C VAL A 513 15.22 5.74 2.36
N PHE A 514 14.06 5.53 3.01
CA PHE A 514 12.75 5.76 2.42
C PHE A 514 12.28 7.23 2.45
N SER A 515 13.05 8.10 3.08
CA SER A 515 12.82 9.55 3.10
C SER A 515 13.54 10.30 1.98
N ASP A 516 13.34 11.61 1.90
CA ASP A 516 14.09 12.51 1.01
C ASP A 516 15.27 13.22 1.70
N THR A 517 15.60 12.86 2.94
CA THR A 517 16.62 13.55 3.77
C THR A 517 18.03 13.52 3.20
N TRP A 518 18.33 12.56 2.33
CA TRP A 518 19.62 12.40 1.66
C TRP A 518 19.59 12.84 0.19
N PHE A 519 18.50 13.47 -0.25
CA PHE A 519 18.37 14.07 -1.56
C PHE A 519 18.52 15.60 -1.48
N VAL A 520 19.08 16.19 -2.53
CA VAL A 520 19.19 17.64 -2.70
C VAL A 520 18.69 18.07 -4.09
N PRO A 521 18.24 19.33 -4.25
CA PRO A 521 17.82 19.81 -5.56
C PRO A 521 19.03 20.02 -6.47
N TYR A 522 19.03 19.34 -7.62
CA TYR A 522 19.89 19.63 -8.75
C TYR A 522 19.08 20.38 -9.80
N TYR A 523 19.63 21.45 -10.37
CA TYR A 523 18.84 22.39 -11.16
C TYR A 523 18.95 22.12 -12.64
N HIS A 524 17.84 22.21 -13.37
CA HIS A 524 17.89 22.12 -14.83
C HIS A 524 18.63 23.34 -15.39
N THR A 525 19.29 23.17 -16.53
CA THR A 525 19.87 24.29 -17.26
C THR A 525 18.81 24.94 -18.15
N LYS A 526 18.91 26.26 -18.32
CA LYS A 526 18.22 27.02 -19.38
C LYS A 526 19.22 27.89 -20.12
N TRP A 527 18.98 28.15 -21.40
CA TRP A 527 19.75 29.15 -22.14
C TRP A 527 19.45 30.55 -21.60
N GLY A 528 20.48 31.35 -21.30
CA GLY A 528 20.33 32.70 -20.75
C GLY A 528 21.60 33.56 -20.87
N MET A 529 21.49 34.84 -20.52
CA MET A 529 22.56 35.84 -20.71
C MET A 529 23.43 36.06 -19.47
N VAL A 530 24.75 35.93 -19.57
CA VAL A 530 25.69 36.23 -18.46
C VAL A 530 26.67 37.34 -18.77
N PRO A 531 27.17 38.10 -17.76
CA PRO A 531 28.25 39.06 -17.95
C PRO A 531 29.44 38.44 -18.70
N ALA A 532 29.88 39.08 -19.77
CA ALA A 532 31.07 38.64 -20.51
C ALA A 532 32.33 38.83 -19.65
N ALA A 533 33.34 37.97 -19.80
CA ALA A 533 34.69 38.26 -19.34
C ALA A 533 35.30 39.41 -20.15
N ASP A 534 36.25 40.15 -19.58
CA ASP A 534 36.82 41.38 -20.16
C ASP A 534 37.56 41.16 -21.51
N ASP A 535 37.81 39.89 -21.90
CA ASP A 535 38.70 39.48 -22.99
C ASP A 535 38.02 38.82 -24.22
N GLU A 536 36.69 38.69 -24.27
CA GLU A 536 36.01 38.13 -25.46
C GLU A 536 35.78 39.17 -26.58
N ASP A 537 36.03 38.78 -27.83
CA ASP A 537 36.17 39.73 -28.96
C ASP A 537 34.87 40.17 -29.66
N TYR A 538 33.70 39.59 -29.35
CA TYR A 538 32.41 40.01 -29.93
C TYR A 538 31.25 39.81 -28.95
N VAL A 539 30.38 40.82 -28.80
CA VAL A 539 29.22 40.77 -27.90
C VAL A 539 27.94 41.12 -28.66
N TYR A 540 27.00 40.16 -28.73
CA TYR A 540 25.67 40.37 -29.29
C TYR A 540 24.62 40.25 -28.19
N VAL A 541 23.91 41.33 -27.87
CA VAL A 541 22.86 41.34 -26.84
C VAL A 541 21.50 41.12 -27.50
N ARG A 542 20.74 40.12 -27.05
CA ARG A 542 19.34 39.87 -27.47
C ARG A 542 18.36 40.75 -26.70
N GLY A 543 17.40 41.37 -27.36
CA GLY A 543 16.53 42.33 -26.69
C GLY A 543 15.35 42.82 -27.50
N ASN A 544 14.61 43.73 -26.90
CA ASN A 544 13.51 44.44 -27.52
C ASN A 544 13.94 45.88 -27.82
N VAL A 545 13.52 46.40 -28.97
CA VAL A 545 13.64 47.82 -29.29
C VAL A 545 12.44 48.53 -28.65
N VAL A 546 12.69 49.37 -27.66
CA VAL A 546 11.65 50.09 -26.91
C VAL A 546 11.67 51.56 -27.32
N SER A 547 10.54 52.10 -27.75
CA SER A 547 10.40 53.53 -28.07
C SER A 547 10.44 54.36 -26.79
N LEU A 548 11.16 55.48 -26.81
CA LEU A 548 11.23 56.47 -25.73
C LEU A 548 10.40 57.71 -26.11
N ASP A 549 9.80 58.36 -25.12
CA ASP A 549 8.86 59.48 -25.32
C ASP A 549 9.54 60.85 -25.57
N SER A 550 10.88 60.94 -25.61
CA SER A 550 11.59 62.22 -25.74
C SER A 550 12.05 62.51 -27.17
N SER A 551 11.51 63.57 -27.80
CA SER A 551 11.79 64.00 -29.18
C SER A 551 13.19 64.62 -29.44
N SER A 552 14.17 64.43 -28.54
CA SER A 552 15.44 65.17 -28.58
C SER A 552 16.72 64.32 -28.59
N VAL A 553 16.64 63.02 -28.90
CA VAL A 553 17.85 62.17 -29.02
C VAL A 553 17.92 61.52 -30.40
N ASN A 554 18.95 61.87 -31.18
CA ASN A 554 19.29 61.21 -32.44
C ASN A 554 20.07 59.92 -32.14
N ASN A 555 19.39 58.88 -31.66
CA ASN A 555 19.99 57.56 -31.53
C ASN A 555 19.85 56.79 -32.85
N TYR A 556 20.89 56.03 -33.19
CA TYR A 556 20.90 55.13 -34.35
C TYR A 556 21.38 53.76 -33.90
N ILE A 557 20.62 52.71 -34.18
CA ILE A 557 21.00 51.33 -33.86
C ILE A 557 20.71 50.43 -35.06
N SER A 558 21.63 49.52 -35.36
CA SER A 558 21.37 48.44 -36.32
C SER A 558 21.24 47.14 -35.55
N VAL A 559 20.11 46.47 -35.77
CA VAL A 559 19.81 45.20 -35.12
C VAL A 559 19.51 44.12 -36.14
N ARG A 560 19.95 42.90 -35.86
CA ARG A 560 19.67 41.70 -36.66
C ARG A 560 18.43 41.00 -36.12
N ASN A 561 17.44 40.74 -36.97
CA ASN A 561 16.31 39.87 -36.63
C ASN A 561 16.77 38.41 -36.62
N VAL A 562 16.50 37.70 -35.53
CA VAL A 562 16.89 36.29 -35.38
C VAL A 562 16.08 35.37 -36.28
N GLN A 563 14.81 35.69 -36.54
CA GLN A 563 13.90 34.80 -37.26
C GLN A 563 14.20 34.78 -38.76
N ASP A 564 14.53 35.94 -39.35
CA ASP A 564 14.65 36.09 -40.80
C ASP A 564 16.06 36.51 -41.25
N ASN A 565 17.02 36.58 -40.32
CA ASN A 565 18.41 36.96 -40.57
C ASN A 565 18.58 38.32 -41.29
N TYR A 566 17.63 39.24 -41.08
CA TYR A 566 17.57 40.54 -41.73
C TYR A 566 18.03 41.65 -40.79
N TYR A 567 18.83 42.58 -41.28
CA TYR A 567 19.32 43.72 -40.50
C TYR A 567 18.39 44.92 -40.67
N SER A 568 17.89 45.43 -39.55
CA SER A 568 17.04 46.62 -39.49
C SER A 568 17.77 47.74 -38.77
N SER A 569 17.84 48.90 -39.41
CA SER A 569 18.36 50.11 -38.79
C SER A 569 17.20 50.97 -38.29
N TYR A 570 17.28 51.39 -37.03
CA TYR A 570 16.33 52.28 -36.40
C TYR A 570 17.01 53.63 -36.16
N SER A 571 16.27 54.72 -36.35
CA SER A 571 16.71 56.11 -36.10
C SER A 571 15.63 56.91 -35.38
N GLY A 572 15.92 57.47 -34.20
CA GLY A 572 14.93 58.12 -33.34
C GLY A 572 15.17 57.87 -31.84
N ALA A 573 14.21 58.24 -31.00
CA ALA A 573 14.30 58.06 -29.55
C ALA A 573 13.85 56.64 -29.17
N PHE A 574 14.79 55.71 -29.09
CA PHE A 574 14.58 54.34 -28.61
C PHE A 574 15.78 53.86 -27.79
N GLU A 575 15.55 52.81 -27.01
CA GLU A 575 16.56 52.07 -26.27
C GLU A 575 16.44 50.57 -26.57
N PHE A 576 17.58 49.89 -26.55
CA PHE A 576 17.63 48.44 -26.68
C PHE A 576 17.68 47.80 -25.29
N VAL A 577 16.57 47.22 -24.86
CA VAL A 577 16.44 46.65 -23.51
C VAL A 577 16.71 45.14 -23.57
N PRO A 578 17.69 44.63 -22.81
CA PRO A 578 17.95 43.18 -22.73
C PRO A 578 16.69 42.42 -22.30
N SER A 579 16.36 41.34 -23.00
CA SER A 579 15.16 40.54 -22.71
C SER A 579 15.33 39.09 -23.19
N GLU A 580 14.87 38.13 -22.36
CA GLU A 580 14.86 36.69 -22.69
C GLU A 580 13.97 36.37 -23.92
N GLU A 581 12.93 37.18 -24.19
CA GLU A 581 11.97 36.99 -25.31
C GLU A 581 12.30 37.82 -26.56
N GLY A 582 13.33 38.69 -26.50
CA GLY A 582 13.67 39.62 -27.57
C GLY A 582 13.96 38.93 -28.91
N LYS A 583 13.63 39.56 -30.04
CA LYS A 583 13.84 38.97 -31.38
C LYS A 583 15.05 39.55 -32.13
N TRP A 584 15.81 40.42 -31.47
CA TRP A 584 16.79 41.29 -32.13
C TRP A 584 18.15 41.18 -31.46
N TYR A 585 19.24 41.30 -32.21
CA TYR A 585 20.61 41.46 -31.71
C TYR A 585 21.21 42.80 -32.13
N SER A 586 21.87 43.55 -31.25
CA SER A 586 22.58 44.80 -31.61
C SER A 586 24.01 44.55 -32.10
N ASP A 587 24.40 45.20 -33.20
CA ASP A 587 25.75 45.10 -33.79
C ASP A 587 26.54 46.43 -33.69
N TYR A 588 25.86 47.58 -33.63
CA TYR A 588 26.44 48.88 -33.29
C TYR A 588 25.37 49.85 -32.77
N PHE A 589 25.78 50.85 -31.98
CA PHE A 589 24.91 51.96 -31.55
C PHE A 589 25.61 53.33 -31.67
N VAL A 590 24.84 54.40 -31.82
CA VAL A 590 25.33 55.79 -31.84
C VAL A 590 24.82 56.52 -30.61
N TYR A 591 25.73 57.09 -29.81
CA TYR A 591 25.42 57.87 -28.61
C TYR A 591 26.16 59.20 -28.66
N ASN A 592 25.43 60.32 -28.47
CA ASN A 592 25.97 61.68 -28.56
C ASN A 592 26.77 61.98 -29.85
N GLY A 593 26.32 61.42 -30.98
CA GLY A 593 26.97 61.61 -32.28
C GLY A 593 28.24 60.78 -32.51
N VAL A 594 28.61 59.91 -31.56
CA VAL A 594 29.75 58.98 -31.69
C VAL A 594 29.22 57.56 -31.92
N ARG A 595 29.77 56.86 -32.94
CA ARG A 595 29.37 55.50 -33.30
C ARG A 595 30.24 54.48 -32.56
N TYR A 596 29.62 53.53 -31.87
CA TYR A 596 30.29 52.44 -31.15
C TYR A 596 30.05 51.11 -31.85
N THR A 597 31.13 50.41 -32.24
CA THR A 597 31.07 49.15 -33.02
C THR A 597 31.94 48.04 -32.40
N SER A 598 31.65 46.79 -32.75
CA SER A 598 32.46 45.62 -32.37
C SER A 598 33.86 45.65 -32.98
N GLN A 599 33.97 46.09 -34.24
CA GLN A 599 35.23 46.39 -34.93
C GLN A 599 35.22 47.85 -35.40
N PRO A 600 35.97 48.76 -34.76
CA PRO A 600 36.09 50.14 -35.23
C PRO A 600 36.99 50.19 -36.48
N TYR A 601 36.42 50.62 -37.61
CA TYR A 601 37.15 50.68 -38.89
C TYR A 601 37.66 52.09 -39.23
N SER A 602 37.33 53.09 -38.42
CA SER A 602 37.69 54.49 -38.64
C SER A 602 37.82 55.23 -37.31
N SER A 603 38.62 56.31 -37.28
CA SER A 603 38.97 57.04 -36.04
C SER A 603 37.82 57.78 -35.38
N ASP A 604 36.69 57.93 -36.07
CA ASP A 604 35.42 58.48 -35.59
C ASP A 604 34.50 57.41 -34.97
N GLN A 605 34.89 56.13 -35.05
CA GLN A 605 34.23 55.01 -34.38
C GLN A 605 35.00 54.61 -33.13
N LYS A 606 34.27 54.30 -32.06
CA LYS A 606 34.84 53.78 -30.82
C LYS A 606 34.51 52.31 -30.65
N SER A 607 35.41 51.56 -30.02
CA SER A 607 35.07 50.20 -29.60
C SER A 607 33.95 50.26 -28.57
N ILE A 608 33.01 49.32 -28.64
CA ILE A 608 31.96 49.16 -27.62
C ILE A 608 32.57 49.00 -26.21
N ARG A 609 33.84 48.55 -26.09
CA ARG A 609 34.59 48.44 -24.82
C ARG A 609 34.90 49.79 -24.15
N GLU A 610 34.95 50.90 -24.88
CA GLU A 610 35.30 52.22 -24.33
C GLU A 610 34.13 52.96 -23.66
N CYS A 611 32.90 52.46 -23.83
CA CYS A 611 31.72 53.05 -23.22
C CYS A 611 31.61 52.53 -21.79
N GLY A 612 31.99 53.33 -20.79
CA GLY A 612 31.70 53.05 -19.37
C GLY A 612 30.19 53.05 -19.02
N ALA A 613 29.32 52.78 -20.00
CA ALA A 613 27.90 52.53 -19.86
C ALA A 613 27.68 51.00 -19.88
N THR A 614 27.01 50.54 -18.84
CA THR A 614 27.07 49.23 -18.24
C THR A 614 26.48 48.08 -19.09
N ILE A 615 27.18 46.94 -19.03
CA ILE A 615 26.76 45.53 -19.21
C ILE A 615 26.99 44.87 -20.60
N PHE A 616 27.99 43.99 -20.65
CA PHE A 616 28.23 43.03 -21.72
C PHE A 616 27.55 41.70 -21.38
N TYR A 617 26.85 41.05 -22.31
CA TYR A 617 26.22 39.74 -22.08
C TYR A 617 26.61 38.72 -23.16
N THR A 618 27.05 37.52 -22.76
CA THR A 618 27.23 36.36 -23.65
C THR A 618 26.07 35.36 -23.49
N ASN A 619 25.82 34.57 -24.54
CA ASN A 619 24.86 33.46 -24.47
C ASN A 619 25.53 32.25 -23.80
N GLY A 620 24.94 31.74 -22.71
CA GLY A 620 25.43 30.54 -22.03
C GLY A 620 24.30 29.73 -21.39
N MET A 621 24.62 28.55 -20.87
CA MET A 621 23.66 27.83 -20.03
C MET A 621 23.69 28.46 -18.62
N LYS A 622 22.52 28.58 -17.99
CA LYS A 622 22.37 28.98 -16.58
C LYS A 622 21.60 27.93 -15.81
N LEU A 623 21.87 27.80 -14.51
CA LEU A 623 20.95 27.07 -13.63
C LEU A 623 19.61 27.79 -13.60
N ASN A 624 18.53 27.05 -13.75
CA ASN A 624 17.17 27.55 -13.55
C ASN A 624 16.76 27.28 -12.09
N PRO A 625 16.85 28.26 -11.17
CA PRO A 625 16.55 28.04 -9.75
C PRO A 625 15.08 27.67 -9.49
N LEU A 626 14.20 27.97 -10.44
CA LEU A 626 12.77 27.65 -10.38
C LEU A 626 12.46 26.23 -10.88
N SER A 627 13.44 25.54 -11.46
CA SER A 627 13.27 24.21 -12.05
C SER A 627 14.38 23.27 -11.58
N SER A 628 14.03 22.35 -10.68
CA SER A 628 14.97 21.39 -10.11
C SER A 628 14.42 19.97 -10.08
N GLN A 629 15.33 19.02 -10.10
CA GLN A 629 15.11 17.62 -9.85
C GLN A 629 15.79 17.21 -8.55
N LEU A 630 15.03 16.53 -7.69
CA LEU A 630 15.54 15.97 -6.45
C LEU A 630 16.32 14.68 -6.77
N LEU A 631 17.61 14.63 -6.43
CA LEU A 631 18.51 13.48 -6.63
C LEU A 631 19.37 13.27 -5.37
N PRO A 632 19.94 12.06 -5.15
CA PRO A 632 20.85 11.80 -4.03
C PRO A 632 21.99 12.82 -3.94
N GLU A 633 22.34 13.27 -2.75
CA GLU A 633 23.49 14.15 -2.57
C GLU A 633 24.80 13.39 -2.81
N LEU A 634 25.57 13.81 -3.82
CA LEU A 634 26.90 13.30 -4.09
C LEU A 634 27.96 14.06 -3.29
N LYS A 635 29.09 13.39 -2.99
CA LYS A 635 30.28 14.02 -2.41
C LYS A 635 30.73 15.15 -3.35
N ALA A 636 31.17 16.26 -2.76
CA ALA A 636 31.72 17.37 -3.50
C ALA A 636 32.89 16.89 -4.37
N ALA A 637 33.06 17.53 -5.53
CA ALA A 637 34.13 17.18 -6.42
C ALA A 637 35.49 17.35 -5.73
N PRO A 638 36.41 16.39 -5.90
CA PRO A 638 37.77 16.51 -5.42
C PRO A 638 38.50 17.66 -6.14
N ASP A 639 39.55 18.20 -5.51
CA ASP A 639 40.28 19.37 -6.01
C ASP A 639 40.74 19.24 -7.46
N TRP A 640 41.14 18.04 -7.90
CA TRP A 640 41.59 17.77 -9.26
C TRP A 640 40.50 17.90 -10.33
N ALA A 641 39.22 17.77 -9.96
CA ALA A 641 38.08 17.82 -10.87
C ALA A 641 37.30 19.14 -10.80
N SER A 642 37.70 20.03 -9.89
CA SER A 642 36.98 21.28 -9.59
C SER A 642 36.92 22.23 -10.80
N SER A 643 37.99 22.29 -11.59
CA SER A 643 38.08 23.09 -12.82
C SER A 643 37.15 22.60 -13.92
N PHE A 644 36.92 21.28 -14.03
CA PHE A 644 36.01 20.71 -15.03
C PHE A 644 34.55 21.05 -14.75
N LEU A 645 34.10 20.86 -13.52
CA LEU A 645 32.71 21.21 -13.16
C LEU A 645 32.47 22.73 -13.19
N SER A 646 33.52 23.55 -13.08
CA SER A 646 33.43 24.98 -13.37
C SER A 646 33.43 25.31 -14.86
N ALA A 647 34.08 24.48 -15.70
CA ALA A 647 34.17 24.65 -17.15
C ALA A 647 32.96 24.06 -17.90
N SER A 648 32.14 23.21 -17.26
CA SER A 648 30.87 22.72 -17.79
C SER A 648 29.81 23.82 -17.82
N ASN A 649 30.06 24.90 -18.57
CA ASN A 649 29.15 25.88 -19.20
C ASN A 649 27.93 26.42 -18.43
N VAL A 650 27.88 26.38 -17.09
CA VAL A 650 26.75 26.91 -16.32
C VAL A 650 27.15 28.13 -15.52
N CYS A 651 26.76 29.32 -15.99
CA CYS A 651 27.11 30.61 -15.38
C CYS A 651 25.89 31.25 -14.68
N GLY A 652 26.10 31.97 -13.56
CA GLY A 652 25.05 32.74 -12.89
C GLY A 652 25.45 33.29 -11.51
N ASP A 653 25.18 34.58 -11.28
CA ASP A 653 25.42 35.28 -10.02
C ASP A 653 24.73 34.60 -8.83
N GLY A 654 25.50 34.27 -7.79
CA GLY A 654 24.98 33.98 -6.45
C GLY A 654 24.69 32.51 -6.10
N VAL A 655 25.28 31.54 -6.79
CA VAL A 655 25.15 30.11 -6.41
C VAL A 655 26.47 29.35 -6.46
N ASP A 656 27.42 29.81 -5.63
CA ASP A 656 28.58 29.01 -5.26
C ASP A 656 28.13 27.61 -4.78
N GLY A 657 28.64 26.56 -5.43
CA GLY A 657 28.44 25.17 -5.02
C GLY A 657 27.18 24.45 -5.51
N LYS A 658 26.37 25.04 -6.42
CA LYS A 658 25.20 24.33 -7.01
C LYS A 658 25.52 23.73 -8.37
N ILE A 659 25.05 22.50 -8.61
CA ILE A 659 25.35 21.71 -9.81
C ILE A 659 24.07 21.47 -10.62
N SER A 660 24.20 21.43 -11.94
CA SER A 660 23.09 21.13 -12.84
C SER A 660 22.66 19.67 -12.77
N SER A 661 21.41 19.37 -13.14
CA SER A 661 20.95 17.98 -13.28
C SER A 661 21.74 17.19 -14.34
N SER A 662 22.25 17.86 -15.38
CA SER A 662 23.10 17.24 -16.41
C SER A 662 24.48 16.87 -15.87
N SER A 663 25.07 17.73 -15.03
CA SER A 663 26.40 17.49 -14.42
C SER A 663 26.37 16.52 -13.23
N TYR A 664 25.20 16.02 -12.85
CA TYR A 664 25.05 15.00 -11.81
C TYR A 664 25.81 13.71 -12.15
N PHE A 665 25.67 13.21 -13.38
CA PHE A 665 26.31 11.96 -13.82
C PHE A 665 27.82 12.11 -13.98
N GLU A 666 28.28 13.30 -14.37
CA GLU A 666 29.69 13.66 -14.39
C GLU A 666 30.29 13.60 -12.99
N LEU A 667 29.62 14.22 -12.00
CA LEU A 667 30.05 14.15 -10.60
C LEU A 667 30.01 12.72 -10.03
N LEU A 668 29.01 11.92 -10.40
CA LEU A 668 28.95 10.51 -9.99
C LEU A 668 30.16 9.73 -10.50
N MET A 669 30.51 9.91 -11.77
CA MET A 669 31.67 9.25 -12.36
C MET A 669 33.01 9.76 -11.78
N ILE A 670 33.13 11.05 -11.49
CA ILE A 670 34.29 11.62 -10.76
C ILE A 670 34.44 10.99 -9.38
N ASN A 671 33.33 10.81 -8.66
CA ASN A 671 33.33 10.15 -7.35
C ASN A 671 33.71 8.67 -7.46
N LEU A 672 33.22 7.94 -8.48
CA LEU A 672 33.63 6.56 -8.76
C LEU A 672 35.13 6.45 -9.03
N ILE A 673 35.71 7.34 -9.84
CA ILE A 673 37.16 7.38 -10.11
C ILE A 673 37.95 7.69 -8.82
N SER A 674 37.43 8.62 -8.01
CA SER A 674 38.09 9.06 -6.77
C SER A 674 38.07 8.01 -5.68
N GLY A 675 36.95 7.31 -5.51
CA GLY A 675 36.76 6.24 -4.52
C GLY A 675 37.45 4.93 -4.88
N ASN A 676 37.91 4.80 -6.13
CA ASN A 676 38.50 3.56 -6.69
C ASN A 676 39.80 3.83 -7.47
N PRO A 677 40.83 4.44 -6.83
CA PRO A 677 42.04 4.90 -7.53
C PRO A 677 42.83 3.76 -8.21
N ASP A 678 42.81 2.57 -7.61
CA ASP A 678 43.55 1.40 -8.08
C ASP A 678 42.74 0.49 -9.03
N GLY A 679 41.51 0.91 -9.36
CA GLY A 679 40.54 0.15 -10.13
C GLY A 679 39.42 -0.47 -9.28
N LEU A 680 38.66 -1.40 -9.86
CA LEU A 680 37.33 -1.74 -9.35
C LEU A 680 37.27 -3.00 -8.46
N ASN A 681 38.39 -3.68 -8.18
CA ASN A 681 38.34 -4.89 -7.33
C ASN A 681 37.79 -4.60 -5.94
N ALA A 682 38.25 -3.53 -5.29
CA ALA A 682 37.79 -3.20 -3.94
C ALA A 682 36.30 -2.78 -3.91
N MET A 683 35.82 -2.16 -5.00
CA MET A 683 34.40 -1.82 -5.15
C MET A 683 33.56 -3.08 -5.30
N ILE A 684 33.92 -3.98 -6.21
CA ILE A 684 33.15 -5.20 -6.46
C ILE A 684 33.17 -6.13 -5.23
N ASP A 685 34.27 -6.17 -4.48
CA ASP A 685 34.34 -6.89 -3.21
C ASP A 685 33.40 -6.26 -2.17
N SER A 686 33.28 -4.92 -2.13
CA SER A 686 32.33 -4.23 -1.26
C SER A 686 30.88 -4.50 -1.66
N VAL A 687 30.59 -4.67 -2.97
CA VAL A 687 29.28 -5.11 -3.46
C VAL A 687 28.95 -6.53 -2.97
N LEU A 688 29.94 -7.44 -2.98
CA LEU A 688 29.77 -8.80 -2.49
C LEU A 688 29.70 -8.90 -0.95
N ALA A 689 30.35 -7.98 -0.22
CA ALA A 689 30.28 -7.92 1.24
C ALA A 689 29.00 -7.25 1.75
N GLY A 690 28.55 -6.17 1.09
CA GLY A 690 27.33 -5.45 1.45
C GLY A 690 26.07 -6.07 0.86
N PRO A 691 25.58 -5.57 -0.29
CA PRO A 691 24.26 -5.92 -0.79
C PRO A 691 24.07 -7.41 -1.13
N PHE A 692 25.15 -8.13 -1.44
CA PHE A 692 25.13 -9.56 -1.73
C PHE A 692 25.85 -10.42 -0.69
N GLY A 693 26.11 -9.87 0.50
CA GLY A 693 26.86 -10.53 1.57
C GLY A 693 26.03 -11.40 2.50
N GLU A 694 26.52 -11.55 3.73
CA GLU A 694 25.96 -12.48 4.72
C GLU A 694 24.49 -12.22 5.06
N ARG A 695 24.05 -10.95 4.99
CA ARG A 695 22.66 -10.60 5.26
C ARG A 695 21.70 -11.18 4.23
N LEU A 696 22.05 -11.11 2.93
CA LEU A 696 21.25 -11.74 1.88
C LEU A 696 21.27 -13.27 2.04
N ASP A 697 22.42 -13.86 2.34
CA ASP A 697 22.53 -15.32 2.55
C ASP A 697 21.68 -15.79 3.75
N SER A 698 21.61 -14.98 4.81
CA SER A 698 20.71 -15.23 5.93
C SER A 698 19.23 -15.15 5.54
N VAL A 699 18.85 -14.26 4.62
CA VAL A 699 17.47 -14.15 4.13
C VAL A 699 17.09 -15.38 3.30
N VAL A 700 17.96 -15.79 2.37
CA VAL A 700 17.76 -17.02 1.57
C VAL A 700 17.54 -18.22 2.49
N SER A 701 18.42 -18.39 3.49
CA SER A 701 18.32 -19.48 4.47
C SER A 701 17.01 -19.45 5.27
N LEU A 702 16.47 -18.27 5.59
CA LEU A 702 15.19 -18.13 6.27
C LEU A 702 14.02 -18.54 5.37
N ILE A 703 14.06 -18.13 4.09
CA ILE A 703 13.03 -18.48 3.10
C ILE A 703 13.02 -19.99 2.86
N ASP A 704 14.19 -20.62 2.74
CA ASP A 704 14.30 -22.06 2.54
C ASP A 704 13.76 -22.88 3.71
N ALA A 705 13.91 -22.37 4.94
CA ALA A 705 13.41 -23.01 6.15
C ALA A 705 11.88 -22.98 6.28
N LEU A 706 11.17 -22.14 5.51
CA LEU A 706 9.71 -22.11 5.52
C LEU A 706 9.13 -23.42 4.94
N PRO A 707 8.07 -23.99 5.54
CA PRO A 707 7.29 -25.04 4.91
C PRO A 707 6.72 -24.58 3.55
N ASP A 708 6.55 -25.50 2.60
CA ASP A 708 6.00 -25.17 1.27
C ASP A 708 4.57 -24.63 1.32
N SER A 709 3.80 -25.03 2.34
CA SER A 709 2.45 -24.52 2.60
C SER A 709 2.42 -23.19 3.37
N ALA A 710 3.58 -22.66 3.77
CA ALA A 710 3.66 -21.43 4.55
C ALA A 710 3.06 -20.25 3.78
N SER A 711 2.27 -19.46 4.50
CA SER A 711 1.57 -18.31 3.97
C SER A 711 1.51 -17.20 5.01
N VAL A 712 1.50 -15.96 4.53
CA VAL A 712 1.20 -14.79 5.34
C VAL A 712 0.07 -14.01 4.69
N GLU A 713 -0.87 -13.55 5.49
CA GLU A 713 -1.88 -12.60 5.05
C GLU A 713 -1.35 -11.18 5.23
N VAL A 714 -1.38 -10.39 4.17
CA VAL A 714 -1.07 -8.96 4.26
C VAL A 714 -2.34 -8.21 4.69
N PRO A 715 -2.32 -7.50 5.83
CA PRO A 715 -3.50 -6.78 6.30
C PRO A 715 -3.97 -5.73 5.28
N ILE A 716 -5.28 -5.68 5.03
CA ILE A 716 -5.87 -4.73 4.07
C ILE A 716 -5.60 -3.27 4.49
N ASP A 717 -5.64 -3.00 5.79
CA ASP A 717 -5.36 -1.66 6.33
C ASP A 717 -3.88 -1.26 6.19
N LEU A 718 -2.97 -2.23 6.23
CA LEU A 718 -1.56 -2.02 5.86
C LEU A 718 -1.44 -1.66 4.37
N ILE A 719 -2.13 -2.38 3.47
CA ILE A 719 -2.14 -2.05 2.04
C ILE A 719 -2.70 -0.64 1.81
N GLN A 720 -3.80 -0.30 2.48
CA GLN A 720 -4.43 1.03 2.39
C GLN A 720 -3.55 2.16 2.94
N ALA A 721 -2.72 1.90 3.95
CA ALA A 721 -1.76 2.88 4.46
C ALA A 721 -0.76 3.34 3.38
N TYR A 722 -0.47 2.49 2.39
CA TYR A 722 0.46 2.79 1.30
C TYR A 722 -0.23 3.12 -0.04
N ALA A 723 -1.29 2.40 -0.39
CA ALA A 723 -2.03 2.55 -1.65
C ALA A 723 -3.14 3.63 -1.58
N GLY A 724 -3.45 4.12 -0.37
CA GLY A 724 -4.58 5.00 -0.11
C GLY A 724 -5.90 4.24 0.05
N SER A 725 -6.91 4.93 0.58
CA SER A 725 -8.24 4.38 0.87
C SER A 725 -9.07 3.98 -0.37
N SER A 726 -8.60 4.33 -1.58
CA SER A 726 -9.21 3.93 -2.84
C SER A 726 -8.99 2.45 -3.20
N PHE A 727 -8.07 1.76 -2.53
CA PHE A 727 -7.89 0.32 -2.71
C PHE A 727 -9.04 -0.44 -2.01
N GLN A 728 -9.90 -1.08 -2.81
CA GLN A 728 -11.03 -1.89 -2.37
C GLN A 728 -10.73 -3.34 -2.76
N SER A 729 -10.46 -4.20 -1.78
CA SER A 729 -10.34 -5.64 -1.97
C SER A 729 -11.34 -6.33 -1.06
N GLU A 730 -12.06 -7.32 -1.58
CA GLU A 730 -13.01 -8.13 -0.80
C GLU A 730 -12.30 -9.15 0.11
N PHE A 731 -11.00 -9.41 -0.11
CA PHE A 731 -10.21 -10.41 0.63
C PHE A 731 -8.79 -9.90 0.94
N PRO A 732 -8.18 -10.34 2.07
CA PRO A 732 -6.76 -10.12 2.32
C PRO A 732 -5.90 -10.82 1.26
N ILE A 733 -4.78 -10.19 0.88
CA ILE A 733 -3.84 -10.78 -0.08
C ILE A 733 -2.92 -11.74 0.67
N THR A 734 -2.89 -13.00 0.25
CA THR A 734 -1.99 -14.01 0.81
C THR A 734 -0.73 -14.13 -0.02
N ILE A 735 0.44 -13.91 0.60
CA ILE A 735 1.75 -14.20 -0.01
C ILE A 735 2.25 -15.55 0.52
N ARG A 736 2.83 -16.38 -0.36
CA ARG A 736 3.36 -17.70 -0.01
C ARG A 736 4.87 -17.78 -0.25
N LYS A 737 5.44 -18.95 0.04
CA LYS A 737 6.86 -19.23 -0.17
C LYS A 737 7.29 -19.07 -1.63
N ALA A 738 6.41 -19.38 -2.58
CA ALA A 738 6.70 -19.29 -4.02
C ALA A 738 7.20 -17.90 -4.43
N GLU A 739 6.50 -16.84 -4.00
CA GLU A 739 6.86 -15.46 -4.35
C GLU A 739 8.21 -15.06 -3.72
N LEU A 740 8.44 -15.38 -2.44
CA LEU A 740 9.70 -15.07 -1.76
C LEU A 740 10.89 -15.80 -2.40
N LYS A 741 10.71 -17.08 -2.72
CA LYS A 741 11.75 -17.92 -3.30
C LYS A 741 12.14 -17.42 -4.70
N ALA A 742 11.17 -17.00 -5.52
CA ALA A 742 11.42 -16.37 -6.82
C ALA A 742 12.28 -15.09 -6.72
N VAL A 743 12.00 -14.19 -5.75
CA VAL A 743 12.85 -13.00 -5.51
C VAL A 743 14.25 -13.42 -5.14
N SER A 744 14.36 -14.33 -4.18
CA SER A 744 15.65 -14.75 -3.63
C SER A 744 16.52 -15.42 -4.70
N ALA A 745 15.91 -16.24 -5.58
CA ALA A 745 16.56 -16.85 -6.73
C ALA A 745 17.08 -15.79 -7.72
N SER A 746 16.27 -14.79 -8.08
CA SER A 746 16.69 -13.69 -8.96
C SER A 746 17.88 -12.89 -8.40
N LEU A 747 17.86 -12.62 -7.09
CA LEU A 747 18.97 -11.96 -6.40
C LEU A 747 20.22 -12.85 -6.35
N GLN A 748 20.08 -14.16 -6.15
CA GLN A 748 21.19 -15.10 -6.18
C GLN A 748 21.75 -15.27 -7.60
N MET A 749 20.93 -15.23 -8.65
CA MET A 749 21.43 -15.16 -10.04
C MET A 749 22.27 -13.90 -10.25
N THR A 750 21.81 -12.75 -9.77
CA THR A 750 22.59 -11.50 -9.83
C THR A 750 23.89 -11.62 -9.03
N LYS A 751 23.85 -12.20 -7.83
CA LYS A 751 25.05 -12.49 -7.01
C LYS A 751 26.04 -13.38 -7.76
N SER A 752 25.59 -14.46 -8.41
CA SER A 752 26.47 -15.34 -9.19
C SER A 752 27.20 -14.58 -10.30
N PHE A 753 26.51 -13.68 -11.00
CA PHE A 753 27.10 -12.91 -12.08
C PHE A 753 28.14 -11.91 -11.55
N ILE A 754 27.85 -11.24 -10.43
CA ILE A 754 28.79 -10.35 -9.75
C ILE A 754 30.00 -11.13 -9.25
N GLN A 755 29.81 -12.33 -8.68
CA GLN A 755 30.92 -13.21 -8.28
C GLN A 755 31.77 -13.64 -9.49
N LEU A 756 31.14 -13.93 -10.64
CA LEU A 756 31.86 -14.27 -11.87
C LEU A 756 32.74 -13.10 -12.30
N ILE A 757 32.20 -11.89 -12.36
CA ILE A 757 32.94 -10.67 -12.67
C ILE A 757 34.07 -10.44 -11.65
N ALA A 758 33.78 -10.56 -10.36
CA ALA A 758 34.75 -10.38 -9.27
C ALA A 758 35.89 -11.42 -9.29
N SER A 759 35.72 -12.53 -10.00
CA SER A 759 36.75 -13.55 -10.19
C SER A 759 37.83 -13.19 -11.20
N TYR A 760 37.62 -12.10 -11.94
CA TYR A 760 38.60 -11.48 -12.85
C TYR A 760 39.23 -10.25 -12.20
N ASN A 761 40.45 -9.94 -12.60
CA ASN A 761 41.15 -8.76 -12.09
C ASN A 761 40.63 -7.48 -12.76
N LEU A 762 39.90 -6.65 -12.03
CA LEU A 762 39.39 -5.35 -12.47
C LEU A 762 40.23 -4.18 -11.96
N ASN A 763 41.40 -4.45 -11.36
CA ASN A 763 42.32 -3.39 -11.00
C ASN A 763 43.07 -2.91 -12.24
N TYR A 764 42.81 -1.66 -12.59
CA TYR A 764 43.56 -0.89 -13.54
C TYR A 764 43.57 0.55 -13.03
N PRO A 765 44.75 1.18 -12.82
CA PRO A 765 44.82 2.48 -12.16
C PRO A 765 43.99 3.54 -12.88
N LEU A 766 42.96 4.07 -12.22
CA LEU A 766 42.10 5.11 -12.77
C LEU A 766 42.71 6.52 -12.58
N ALA A 767 43.96 6.61 -12.12
CA ALA A 767 44.64 7.86 -11.85
C ALA A 767 44.86 8.73 -13.10
N PHE A 768 45.00 8.14 -14.30
CA PHE A 768 45.08 8.93 -15.54
C PHE A 768 43.81 9.74 -15.77
N ALA A 769 42.64 9.22 -15.38
CA ALA A 769 41.36 9.92 -15.54
C ALA A 769 41.21 11.13 -14.58
N LYS A 770 42.09 11.25 -13.57
CA LYS A 770 42.12 12.39 -12.63
C LYS A 770 42.72 13.64 -13.25
N ASN A 771 43.49 13.51 -14.33
CA ASN A 771 44.09 14.66 -15.00
C ASN A 771 43.63 14.67 -16.46
N ALA A 772 42.97 15.76 -16.83
CA ALA A 772 43.00 16.29 -18.17
C ALA A 772 41.99 15.72 -19.21
N PHE A 773 41.26 14.62 -18.95
CA PHE A 773 40.22 14.12 -19.89
C PHE A 773 39.13 15.16 -20.23
N TRP A 774 39.00 16.16 -19.38
CA TRP A 774 37.81 16.97 -19.21
C TRP A 774 37.96 18.43 -19.67
N THR A 775 39.06 18.74 -20.37
CA THR A 775 39.33 20.06 -20.99
C THR A 775 39.97 19.85 -22.37
N ASP A 776 39.78 20.77 -23.32
CA ASP A 776 40.33 20.65 -24.68
C ASP A 776 41.87 20.56 -24.69
N ALA A 777 42.56 21.36 -23.87
CA ALA A 777 44.01 21.27 -23.70
C ALA A 777 44.45 19.99 -22.96
N GLY A 778 43.53 19.42 -22.17
CA GLY A 778 43.82 18.29 -21.32
C GLY A 778 43.69 16.94 -22.01
N ALA A 779 42.89 16.80 -23.08
CA ALA A 779 42.73 15.52 -23.77
C ALA A 779 44.09 14.95 -24.20
N LYS A 780 44.99 15.82 -24.69
CA LYS A 780 46.39 15.48 -24.99
C LYS A 780 47.17 15.01 -23.76
N THR A 781 47.08 15.74 -22.65
CA THR A 781 47.78 15.40 -21.40
C THR A 781 47.23 14.09 -20.78
N ALA A 782 45.93 13.84 -20.91
CA ALA A 782 45.28 12.61 -20.46
C ALA A 782 45.70 11.41 -21.30
N MET A 783 45.80 11.60 -22.62
CA MET A 783 46.37 10.62 -23.53
C MET A 783 47.84 10.35 -23.18
N GLU A 784 48.67 11.36 -22.98
CA GLU A 784 50.07 11.21 -22.54
C GLU A 784 50.17 10.47 -21.19
N ALA A 785 49.29 10.80 -20.22
CA ALA A 785 49.25 10.13 -18.93
C ALA A 785 48.76 8.68 -19.01
N LEU A 786 47.79 8.39 -19.88
CA LEU A 786 47.33 7.03 -20.19
C LEU A 786 48.47 6.23 -20.82
N PHE A 787 49.18 6.82 -21.76
CA PHE A 787 50.29 6.19 -22.47
C PHE A 787 51.55 6.00 -21.63
N ALA A 788 51.69 6.76 -20.55
CA ALA A 788 52.70 6.52 -19.52
C ALA A 788 52.35 5.35 -18.59
N GLN A 789 51.10 4.88 -18.56
CA GLN A 789 50.73 3.70 -17.78
C GLN A 789 51.08 2.40 -18.52
N ALA A 790 51.33 1.34 -17.76
CA ALA A 790 51.37 0.00 -18.32
C ALA A 790 50.03 -0.29 -19.03
N ASN A 791 50.09 -0.88 -20.22
CA ASN A 791 48.84 -1.24 -20.90
C ASN A 791 48.05 -2.28 -20.07
N PRO A 792 46.73 -2.38 -20.31
CA PRO A 792 45.86 -3.21 -19.49
C PRO A 792 46.25 -4.69 -19.42
N VAL A 793 46.87 -5.25 -20.48
CA VAL A 793 47.30 -6.65 -20.54
C VAL A 793 48.44 -6.90 -19.57
N LYS A 794 49.48 -6.06 -19.63
CA LYS A 794 50.63 -6.14 -18.71
C LYS A 794 50.24 -5.89 -17.27
N ALA A 795 49.24 -5.02 -17.05
CA ALA A 795 48.63 -4.80 -15.75
C ALA A 795 47.75 -5.98 -15.26
N GLY A 796 47.53 -7.00 -16.10
CA GLY A 796 46.72 -8.17 -15.80
C GLY A 796 45.23 -7.87 -15.71
N PHE A 797 44.74 -6.80 -16.33
CA PHE A 797 43.32 -6.45 -16.37
C PHE A 797 42.52 -7.54 -17.09
N MET A 798 41.37 -7.90 -16.54
CA MET A 798 40.57 -9.07 -16.91
C MET A 798 41.34 -10.40 -16.87
N GLY A 799 42.51 -10.43 -16.22
CA GLY A 799 43.25 -11.65 -15.95
C GLY A 799 42.60 -12.49 -14.84
N ASP A 800 43.16 -13.68 -14.61
CA ASP A 800 42.72 -14.53 -13.51
C ASP A 800 42.96 -13.87 -12.15
N ARG A 801 41.91 -13.77 -11.31
CA ARG A 801 42.01 -13.27 -9.95
C ARG A 801 41.68 -14.34 -8.91
N SER A 802 40.62 -15.12 -9.10
CA SER A 802 40.20 -16.11 -8.10
C SER A 802 39.36 -17.26 -8.66
N GLN A 803 39.96 -18.46 -8.70
CA GLN A 803 39.23 -19.70 -8.99
C GLN A 803 38.19 -20.02 -7.91
N ALA A 804 38.45 -19.68 -6.64
CA ALA A 804 37.50 -19.88 -5.55
C ALA A 804 36.22 -19.05 -5.75
N THR A 805 36.35 -17.81 -6.23
CA THR A 805 35.21 -16.94 -6.53
C THR A 805 34.41 -17.45 -7.73
N ARG A 806 35.06 -18.02 -8.76
CA ARG A 806 34.33 -18.72 -9.84
C ARG A 806 33.58 -19.96 -9.35
N ASN A 807 34.18 -20.74 -8.44
CA ASN A 807 33.50 -21.88 -7.84
C ASN A 807 32.27 -21.44 -7.04
N ALA A 808 32.39 -20.34 -6.26
CA ALA A 808 31.26 -19.75 -5.55
C ALA A 808 30.17 -19.25 -6.50
N SER A 809 30.56 -18.52 -7.56
CA SER A 809 29.65 -18.06 -8.63
C SER A 809 28.85 -19.22 -9.24
N LYS A 810 29.53 -20.32 -9.60
CA LYS A 810 28.89 -21.51 -10.13
C LYS A 810 27.93 -22.14 -9.14
N ALA A 811 28.35 -22.31 -7.88
CA ALA A 811 27.51 -22.89 -6.84
C ALA A 811 26.25 -22.04 -6.58
N THR A 812 26.41 -20.73 -6.50
CA THR A 812 25.31 -19.77 -6.35
C THR A 812 24.36 -19.78 -7.55
N LEU A 813 24.86 -19.85 -8.79
CA LEU A 813 24.00 -19.97 -9.97
C LEU A 813 23.17 -21.27 -9.93
N LEU A 814 23.80 -22.41 -9.61
CA LEU A 814 23.12 -23.69 -9.54
C LEU A 814 22.03 -23.69 -8.46
N ALA A 815 22.32 -23.16 -7.27
CA ALA A 815 21.33 -23.01 -6.21
C ALA A 815 20.17 -22.09 -6.63
N ALA A 816 20.47 -20.98 -7.31
CA ALA A 816 19.46 -20.05 -7.80
C ALA A 816 18.56 -20.67 -8.89
N MET A 817 19.11 -21.52 -9.75
CA MET A 817 18.33 -22.25 -10.76
C MET A 817 17.42 -23.29 -10.09
N ASP A 818 17.94 -24.08 -9.15
CA ASP A 818 17.17 -25.04 -8.35
C ASP A 818 16.02 -24.29 -7.61
N ASP A 819 16.32 -23.15 -6.97
CA ASP A 819 15.32 -22.35 -6.26
C ASP A 819 14.25 -21.75 -7.18
N MET A 820 14.62 -21.33 -8.39
CA MET A 820 13.67 -20.80 -9.38
C MET A 820 12.73 -21.90 -9.89
N GLN A 821 13.22 -23.13 -10.07
CA GLN A 821 12.38 -24.26 -10.41
C GLN A 821 11.41 -24.59 -9.27
N ASP A 822 11.88 -24.63 -8.03
CA ASP A 822 11.05 -24.84 -6.85
C ASP A 822 9.97 -23.77 -6.73
N ALA A 823 10.34 -22.49 -6.91
CA ALA A 823 9.39 -21.38 -6.92
C ALA A 823 8.31 -21.55 -8.00
N ALA A 824 8.69 -21.95 -9.22
CA ALA A 824 7.74 -22.20 -10.30
C ALA A 824 6.79 -23.37 -9.99
N ASN A 825 7.30 -24.45 -9.41
CA ASN A 825 6.48 -25.61 -9.00
C ASN A 825 5.49 -25.23 -7.89
N LEU A 826 5.94 -24.50 -6.87
CA LEU A 826 5.09 -23.99 -5.80
C LEU A 826 4.03 -23.03 -6.35
N PHE A 827 4.42 -22.10 -7.23
CA PHE A 827 3.49 -21.16 -7.85
C PHE A 827 2.38 -21.87 -8.63
N LEU A 828 2.71 -22.90 -9.43
CA LEU A 828 1.71 -23.71 -10.13
C LEU A 828 0.75 -24.43 -9.19
N SER A 829 1.25 -24.92 -8.04
CA SER A 829 0.40 -25.50 -7.00
C SER A 829 -0.51 -24.44 -6.36
N ASP A 830 0.01 -23.24 -6.13
CA ASP A 830 -0.72 -22.13 -5.52
C ASP A 830 -1.83 -21.59 -6.43
N MET A 831 -1.67 -21.66 -7.76
CA MET A 831 -2.73 -21.34 -8.72
C MET A 831 -3.99 -22.22 -8.55
N GLU A 832 -3.86 -23.41 -7.96
CA GLU A 832 -4.99 -24.29 -7.62
C GLU A 832 -5.59 -24.02 -6.21
N THR A 833 -5.03 -23.09 -5.45
CA THR A 833 -5.46 -22.74 -4.09
C THR A 833 -6.14 -21.38 -4.06
N ASP A 834 -7.46 -21.34 -3.83
CA ASP A 834 -8.24 -20.10 -3.78
C ASP A 834 -7.70 -19.10 -2.74
N GLY A 835 -7.71 -17.81 -3.09
CA GLY A 835 -7.32 -16.70 -2.20
C GLY A 835 -5.83 -16.33 -2.20
N THR A 836 -5.03 -16.92 -3.09
CA THR A 836 -3.61 -16.59 -3.27
C THR A 836 -3.40 -15.57 -4.40
N ILE A 837 -2.24 -14.93 -4.45
CA ILE A 837 -1.85 -14.09 -5.61
C ILE A 837 -1.85 -14.93 -6.90
N ALA A 838 -1.33 -16.15 -6.82
CA ALA A 838 -1.29 -17.09 -7.94
C ALA A 838 -2.69 -17.48 -8.44
N SER A 839 -3.65 -17.74 -7.56
CA SER A 839 -5.03 -18.06 -7.96
C SER A 839 -5.72 -16.86 -8.59
N LYS A 840 -5.45 -15.64 -8.10
CA LYS A 840 -5.96 -14.40 -8.72
C LYS A 840 -5.40 -14.18 -10.12
N TYR A 841 -4.14 -14.55 -10.36
CA TYR A 841 -3.57 -14.55 -11.70
C TYR A 841 -4.24 -15.60 -12.59
N ARG A 842 -4.48 -16.81 -12.07
CA ARG A 842 -5.20 -17.87 -12.80
C ARG A 842 -6.61 -17.44 -13.23
N GLU A 843 -7.35 -16.74 -12.38
CA GLU A 843 -8.70 -16.22 -12.69
C GLU A 843 -8.70 -15.30 -13.93
N GLN A 844 -7.56 -14.70 -14.29
CA GLN A 844 -7.42 -13.84 -15.48
C GLN A 844 -7.07 -14.64 -16.75
N LEU A 845 -6.70 -15.91 -16.64
CA LEU A 845 -6.33 -16.76 -17.76
C LEU A 845 -7.52 -17.59 -18.26
N SER A 846 -7.60 -17.81 -19.57
CA SER A 846 -8.51 -18.83 -20.11
C SER A 846 -8.02 -20.24 -19.74
N ALA A 847 -8.90 -21.23 -19.84
CA ALA A 847 -8.53 -22.62 -19.59
C ALA A 847 -7.41 -23.10 -20.54
N GLU A 848 -7.43 -22.64 -21.80
CA GLU A 848 -6.41 -22.91 -22.80
C GLU A 848 -5.08 -22.23 -22.43
N ALA A 849 -5.10 -20.93 -22.09
CA ALA A 849 -3.91 -20.18 -21.69
C ALA A 849 -3.25 -20.78 -20.44
N TYR A 850 -4.05 -21.26 -19.49
CA TYR A 850 -3.54 -21.94 -18.30
C TYR A 850 -2.90 -23.31 -18.61
N ALA A 851 -3.51 -24.09 -19.51
CA ALA A 851 -2.94 -25.35 -19.96
C ALA A 851 -1.62 -25.15 -20.71
N GLU A 852 -1.53 -24.11 -21.56
CA GLU A 852 -0.30 -23.70 -22.24
C GLU A 852 0.78 -23.27 -21.23
N PHE A 853 0.43 -22.47 -20.22
CA PHE A 853 1.36 -22.05 -19.17
C PHE A 853 1.92 -23.25 -18.38
N LYS A 854 1.07 -24.21 -17.97
CA LYS A 854 1.51 -25.45 -17.32
C LYS A 854 2.45 -26.27 -18.21
N ASN A 855 2.13 -26.39 -19.49
CA ASN A 855 2.97 -27.10 -20.44
C ASN A 855 4.34 -26.41 -20.56
N PHE A 856 4.36 -25.09 -20.75
CA PHE A 856 5.59 -24.30 -20.84
C PHE A 856 6.47 -24.45 -19.59
N ALA A 857 5.90 -24.38 -18.39
CA ALA A 857 6.64 -24.57 -17.14
C ALA A 857 7.28 -25.96 -17.04
N GLY A 858 6.56 -27.02 -17.45
CA GLY A 858 7.11 -28.38 -17.52
C GLY A 858 8.24 -28.53 -18.55
N GLN A 859 8.12 -27.84 -19.69
CA GLN A 859 9.17 -27.83 -20.70
C GLN A 859 10.43 -27.06 -20.23
N LEU A 860 10.25 -25.92 -19.55
CA LEU A 860 11.34 -25.11 -18.99
C LEU A 860 12.17 -25.90 -17.97
N LYS A 861 11.52 -26.72 -17.15
CA LYS A 861 12.19 -27.62 -16.21
C LYS A 861 13.17 -28.56 -16.92
N THR A 862 12.74 -29.19 -18.02
CA THR A 862 13.59 -30.10 -18.81
C THR A 862 14.83 -29.39 -19.35
N VAL A 863 14.67 -28.15 -19.81
CA VAL A 863 15.78 -27.31 -20.29
C VAL A 863 16.74 -26.96 -19.16
N SER A 864 16.21 -26.54 -18.00
CA SER A 864 17.01 -26.17 -16.83
C SER A 864 17.84 -27.34 -16.29
N GLU A 865 17.24 -28.54 -16.17
CA GLU A 865 17.93 -29.75 -15.73
C GLU A 865 19.11 -30.12 -16.65
N ALA A 866 18.96 -29.92 -17.96
CA ALA A 866 20.04 -30.16 -18.91
C ALA A 866 21.20 -29.17 -18.73
N VAL A 867 20.89 -27.88 -18.52
CA VAL A 867 21.88 -26.82 -18.24
C VAL A 867 22.61 -27.11 -16.93
N GLU A 868 21.86 -27.40 -15.85
CA GLU A 868 22.42 -27.72 -14.54
C GLU A 868 23.30 -28.96 -14.58
N THR A 869 22.88 -30.01 -15.27
CA THR A 869 23.68 -31.25 -15.40
C THR A 869 25.00 -30.97 -16.11
N SER A 870 24.97 -30.21 -17.21
CA SER A 870 26.18 -29.79 -17.94
C SER A 870 27.11 -28.96 -17.05
N LEU A 871 26.56 -27.97 -16.33
CA LEU A 871 27.32 -27.14 -15.41
C LEU A 871 27.91 -27.98 -14.26
N LYS A 872 27.09 -28.74 -13.52
CA LYS A 872 27.50 -29.60 -12.38
C LYS A 872 28.66 -30.52 -12.79
N ASN A 873 28.60 -31.14 -13.97
CA ASN A 873 29.60 -32.09 -14.46
C ASN A 873 30.79 -31.46 -15.21
N ASN A 874 30.78 -30.14 -15.47
CA ASN A 874 31.74 -29.46 -16.33
C ASN A 874 31.83 -30.02 -17.77
N THR A 875 30.70 -30.44 -18.32
CA THR A 875 30.60 -30.98 -19.69
C THR A 875 29.90 -30.00 -20.62
N PRO A 876 30.08 -30.09 -21.95
CA PRO A 876 29.32 -29.27 -22.90
C PRO A 876 27.80 -29.44 -22.77
N LEU A 877 27.08 -28.35 -22.98
CA LEU A 877 25.65 -28.35 -23.28
C LEU A 877 25.50 -28.42 -24.80
N TYR A 878 24.65 -29.33 -25.28
CA TYR A 878 24.50 -29.59 -26.71
C TYR A 878 23.23 -28.91 -27.23
N PHE A 879 23.35 -28.05 -28.24
CA PHE A 879 22.26 -27.26 -28.81
C PHE A 879 21.73 -27.85 -30.12
N ASN A 880 20.42 -27.96 -30.24
CA ASN A 880 19.76 -28.36 -31.47
C ASN A 880 19.49 -27.15 -32.35
N THR A 881 20.33 -26.93 -33.36
CA THR A 881 20.17 -25.80 -34.28
C THR A 881 18.91 -25.88 -35.15
N ALA A 882 18.36 -27.09 -35.38
CA ALA A 882 17.10 -27.26 -36.09
C ALA A 882 15.89 -26.81 -35.27
N ALA A 883 15.92 -26.97 -33.94
CA ALA A 883 14.84 -26.55 -33.04
C ALA A 883 14.79 -25.01 -32.84
N MET A 884 15.83 -24.27 -33.22
CA MET A 884 15.86 -22.81 -33.12
C MET A 884 14.90 -22.11 -34.10
N ASN A 885 14.47 -22.79 -35.17
CA ASN A 885 13.58 -22.24 -36.21
C ASN A 885 12.12 -22.73 -36.07
N GLY A 886 11.72 -23.10 -34.84
CA GLY A 886 10.39 -23.64 -34.53
C GLY A 886 10.44 -25.13 -34.16
N GLY A 887 9.91 -25.48 -32.99
CA GLY A 887 9.94 -26.83 -32.43
C GLY A 887 9.64 -26.84 -30.93
N ASP A 888 9.61 -28.02 -30.32
CA ASP A 888 9.47 -28.16 -28.86
C ASP A 888 10.75 -27.73 -28.15
N ILE A 889 10.64 -26.80 -27.20
CA ILE A 889 11.77 -26.23 -26.44
C ILE A 889 12.54 -27.31 -25.63
N THR A 890 11.92 -28.44 -25.28
CA THR A 890 12.60 -29.57 -24.62
C THR A 890 13.65 -30.24 -25.51
N THR A 891 13.56 -30.05 -26.83
CA THR A 891 14.53 -30.57 -27.79
C THR A 891 15.63 -29.56 -28.13
N LEU A 892 15.57 -28.35 -27.56
CA LEU A 892 16.52 -27.28 -27.84
C LEU A 892 17.91 -27.59 -27.29
N VAL A 893 17.98 -28.21 -26.10
CA VAL A 893 19.24 -28.50 -25.41
C VAL A 893 19.30 -29.94 -24.90
N SER A 894 20.52 -30.45 -24.74
CA SER A 894 20.79 -31.78 -24.18
C SER A 894 22.07 -31.74 -23.34
N ALA A 895 22.06 -32.40 -22.18
CA ALA A 895 23.26 -32.58 -21.36
C ALA A 895 24.20 -33.67 -21.91
N THR A 896 23.72 -34.49 -22.84
CA THR A 896 24.48 -35.56 -23.51
C THR A 896 24.59 -35.31 -25.00
N SER A 897 25.67 -35.81 -25.60
CA SER A 897 25.92 -35.69 -27.04
C SER A 897 24.81 -36.35 -27.85
N LYS A 898 24.37 -35.65 -28.91
CA LYS A 898 23.38 -36.13 -29.87
C LYS A 898 23.81 -35.75 -31.29
N ASP A 899 23.47 -36.60 -32.25
CA ASP A 899 23.75 -36.33 -33.66
C ASP A 899 23.07 -35.04 -34.12
N GLY A 900 23.83 -34.18 -34.78
CA GLY A 900 23.36 -32.88 -35.28
C GLY A 900 23.30 -31.75 -34.24
N TYR A 901 23.66 -31.99 -32.97
CA TYR A 901 23.67 -30.95 -31.93
C TYR A 901 25.07 -30.31 -31.80
N LEU A 902 25.10 -28.99 -31.62
CA LEU A 902 26.34 -28.21 -31.44
C LEU A 902 26.76 -28.18 -29.96
N PRO A 903 27.96 -28.64 -29.59
CA PRO A 903 28.45 -28.57 -28.21
C PRO A 903 28.93 -27.15 -27.85
N ILE A 904 28.47 -26.63 -26.71
CA ILE A 904 28.94 -25.39 -26.08
C ILE A 904 29.23 -25.62 -24.61
N ASN A 905 30.47 -25.40 -24.18
CA ASN A 905 30.96 -25.64 -22.83
C ASN A 905 30.94 -24.39 -21.96
N PHE A 906 29.76 -23.98 -21.52
CA PHE A 906 29.60 -22.84 -20.59
C PHE A 906 30.31 -23.03 -19.24
N SER A 907 30.62 -24.27 -18.84
CA SER A 907 31.35 -24.52 -17.59
C SER A 907 32.77 -23.92 -17.59
N LYS A 908 33.32 -23.59 -18.77
CA LYS A 908 34.61 -22.90 -18.90
C LYS A 908 34.63 -21.50 -18.31
N LEU A 909 33.48 -20.82 -18.26
CA LEU A 909 33.32 -19.54 -17.55
C LEU A 909 33.69 -19.67 -16.07
N TYR A 910 33.45 -20.83 -15.47
CA TYR A 910 33.65 -21.08 -14.04
C TYR A 910 34.90 -21.89 -13.72
N THR A 911 35.49 -22.59 -14.68
CA THR A 911 36.67 -23.44 -14.46
C THR A 911 37.97 -22.83 -14.92
N THR A 912 37.91 -21.78 -15.74
CA THR A 912 39.07 -21.08 -16.29
C THR A 912 38.79 -19.59 -16.42
N ASP A 913 39.83 -18.80 -16.60
CA ASP A 913 39.77 -17.37 -16.93
C ASP A 913 39.44 -17.16 -18.41
N ILE A 914 38.38 -17.77 -18.92
CA ILE A 914 38.09 -17.85 -20.37
C ILE A 914 37.96 -16.49 -21.05
N LEU A 915 37.59 -15.46 -20.29
CA LEU A 915 37.47 -14.08 -20.75
C LEU A 915 38.78 -13.27 -20.65
N ASN A 916 39.89 -13.89 -20.22
CA ASN A 916 41.19 -13.24 -20.14
C ASN A 916 41.70 -12.88 -21.55
N PRO A 917 41.76 -11.59 -21.89
CA PRO A 917 42.04 -11.19 -23.25
C PRO A 917 43.51 -11.49 -23.62
N ALA A 918 44.43 -11.58 -22.67
CA ALA A 918 45.83 -11.97 -22.91
C ALA A 918 45.98 -13.41 -23.44
N LYS A 919 45.02 -14.29 -23.11
CA LYS A 919 44.98 -15.68 -23.59
C LYS A 919 44.08 -15.86 -24.82
N LEU A 920 43.14 -14.94 -25.02
CA LEU A 920 42.20 -14.96 -26.15
C LEU A 920 42.80 -14.33 -27.40
N LEU A 921 43.52 -13.22 -27.23
CA LEU A 921 44.20 -12.50 -28.29
C LEU A 921 45.69 -12.77 -28.22
N GLU A 922 46.36 -12.69 -29.36
CA GLU A 922 47.82 -12.74 -29.36
C GLU A 922 48.40 -11.54 -28.62
N SER A 923 49.26 -11.82 -27.65
CA SER A 923 49.90 -10.84 -26.80
C SER A 923 51.37 -11.20 -26.57
N THR A 924 52.16 -10.20 -26.22
CA THR A 924 53.54 -10.30 -25.78
C THR A 924 53.63 -10.05 -24.27
N THR A 925 54.84 -10.07 -23.71
CA THR A 925 55.07 -9.63 -22.32
C THR A 925 54.79 -8.14 -22.11
N GLU A 926 54.78 -7.37 -23.20
CA GLU A 926 54.56 -5.93 -23.16
C GLU A 926 53.09 -5.57 -23.38
N GLY A 927 52.38 -6.18 -24.34
CA GLY A 927 50.99 -5.82 -24.69
C GLY A 927 50.35 -6.70 -25.79
N PHE A 928 49.27 -6.23 -26.43
CA PHE A 928 48.60 -6.93 -27.53
C PHE A 928 49.34 -6.80 -28.86
N LEU A 929 49.37 -7.87 -29.66
CA LEU A 929 49.81 -7.76 -31.04
C LEU A 929 48.65 -7.34 -31.93
N PHE A 930 48.82 -6.18 -32.56
CA PHE A 930 47.94 -5.68 -33.61
C PHE A 930 48.49 -6.01 -34.99
N TYR A 931 47.59 -6.12 -35.94
CA TYR A 931 47.86 -6.50 -37.31
C TYR A 931 47.23 -5.50 -38.28
N THR A 932 47.74 -5.47 -39.50
CA THR A 932 47.18 -4.76 -40.63
C THR A 932 47.28 -5.64 -41.88
N VAL A 933 46.58 -5.27 -42.94
CA VAL A 933 46.69 -5.94 -44.23
C VAL A 933 47.99 -5.54 -44.92
N ASP A 934 48.75 -6.54 -45.39
CA ASP A 934 49.92 -6.32 -46.24
C ASP A 934 49.45 -6.16 -47.68
N VAL A 935 49.14 -4.92 -48.08
CA VAL A 935 48.51 -4.59 -49.37
C VAL A 935 49.31 -5.13 -50.56
N ASP A 936 50.64 -5.11 -50.47
CA ASP A 936 51.54 -5.59 -51.53
C ASP A 936 51.52 -7.12 -51.72
N LYS A 937 51.10 -7.86 -50.69
CA LYS A 937 51.03 -9.33 -50.71
C LYS A 937 49.61 -9.87 -50.71
N SER A 938 48.63 -9.00 -50.55
CA SER A 938 47.21 -9.34 -50.51
C SER A 938 46.59 -9.26 -51.90
N SER A 939 45.50 -9.99 -52.10
CA SER A 939 44.71 -9.98 -53.34
C SER A 939 43.22 -9.80 -53.01
N GLU A 940 42.36 -9.65 -54.03
CA GLU A 940 40.91 -9.56 -53.83
C GLU A 940 40.32 -10.80 -53.13
N ASP A 941 40.96 -11.97 -53.27
CA ASP A 941 40.48 -13.26 -52.75
C ASP A 941 41.22 -13.72 -51.48
N GLU A 942 42.36 -13.11 -51.11
CA GLU A 942 43.17 -13.51 -49.96
C GLU A 942 43.90 -12.32 -49.32
N LEU A 943 43.60 -12.06 -48.04
CA LEU A 943 44.28 -11.03 -47.25
C LEU A 943 45.47 -11.61 -46.51
N VAL A 944 46.66 -11.07 -46.77
CA VAL A 944 47.89 -11.43 -46.05
C VAL A 944 48.07 -10.45 -44.89
N MET A 945 48.09 -10.97 -43.67
CA MET A 945 48.25 -10.15 -42.47
C MET A 945 49.72 -9.94 -42.13
N LYS A 946 50.09 -8.72 -41.74
CA LYS A 946 51.39 -8.40 -41.13
C LYS A 946 51.20 -7.74 -39.77
N VAL A 947 52.21 -7.89 -38.90
CA VAL A 947 52.23 -7.18 -37.62
C VAL A 947 52.20 -5.69 -37.92
N LEU A 948 51.36 -4.97 -37.17
CA LEU A 948 51.24 -3.52 -37.27
C LEU A 948 52.64 -2.91 -36.97
N PRO A 949 53.19 -2.05 -37.83
CA PRO A 949 54.51 -1.45 -37.59
C PRO A 949 54.50 -0.51 -36.36
N ALA A 950 55.70 -0.12 -35.90
CA ALA A 950 55.84 0.90 -34.87
C ALA A 950 55.50 2.29 -35.40
N LEU A 951 55.20 3.23 -34.50
CA LEU A 951 55.07 4.64 -34.87
C LEU A 951 56.32 5.16 -35.61
N PRO A 952 56.17 5.81 -36.77
CA PRO A 952 57.27 6.52 -37.43
C PRO A 952 57.86 7.58 -36.51
N ALA A 953 59.13 7.92 -36.72
CA ALA A 953 59.75 9.01 -35.97
C ALA A 953 59.07 10.36 -36.29
N GLU A 954 59.17 11.33 -35.38
CA GLU A 954 58.58 12.66 -35.57
C GLU A 954 59.07 13.30 -36.89
N GLY A 955 58.15 13.56 -37.83
CA GLY A 955 58.45 14.10 -39.16
C GLY A 955 58.56 13.07 -40.29
N GLU A 956 58.46 11.77 -40.00
CA GLU A 956 58.31 10.72 -41.02
C GLU A 956 56.85 10.54 -41.45
N GLU A 957 56.64 10.13 -42.70
CA GLU A 957 55.30 9.94 -43.27
C GLU A 957 54.65 8.67 -42.66
N TYR A 958 53.37 8.79 -42.29
CA TYR A 958 52.63 7.63 -41.76
C TYR A 958 52.46 6.59 -42.86
N PRO A 959 52.78 5.31 -42.60
CA PRO A 959 52.53 4.27 -43.58
C PRO A 959 51.03 4.17 -43.87
N GLU A 960 50.67 3.93 -45.14
CA GLU A 960 49.29 3.62 -45.50
C GLU A 960 48.94 2.23 -44.93
N LEU A 961 48.04 2.20 -43.95
CA LEU A 961 47.62 0.99 -43.25
C LEU A 961 46.16 0.70 -43.56
N MET A 962 45.87 -0.52 -43.99
CA MET A 962 44.52 -0.97 -44.29
C MET A 962 43.94 -1.73 -43.10
N GLY A 963 43.12 -1.02 -42.31
CA GLY A 963 42.46 -1.53 -41.12
C GLY A 963 43.39 -1.88 -39.96
N LEU A 964 42.80 -1.95 -38.77
CA LEU A 964 43.42 -2.44 -37.54
C LEU A 964 42.82 -3.80 -37.19
N TRP A 965 43.66 -4.80 -36.92
CA TRP A 965 43.21 -6.17 -36.72
C TRP A 965 43.83 -6.78 -35.47
N VAL A 966 43.15 -7.77 -34.88
CA VAL A 966 43.66 -8.60 -33.78
C VAL A 966 43.64 -10.07 -34.17
N LYS A 967 44.66 -10.82 -33.75
CA LYS A 967 44.68 -12.28 -33.92
C LYS A 967 44.00 -12.96 -32.73
N VAL A 968 42.97 -13.75 -33.01
CA VAL A 968 42.25 -14.56 -32.01
C VAL A 968 42.81 -15.97 -31.98
N GLN A 969 43.18 -16.43 -30.78
CA GLN A 969 43.69 -17.77 -30.53
C GLN A 969 42.55 -18.79 -30.69
N LYS A 970 42.56 -19.53 -31.81
CA LYS A 970 41.51 -20.53 -32.12
C LYS A 970 41.39 -21.58 -31.01
N ALA A 971 42.51 -22.05 -30.48
CA ALA A 971 42.53 -23.03 -29.40
C ALA A 971 41.76 -22.54 -28.15
N ARG A 972 41.84 -21.24 -27.83
CA ARG A 972 41.13 -20.64 -26.70
C ARG A 972 39.62 -20.58 -26.91
N VAL A 973 39.18 -20.17 -28.11
CA VAL A 973 37.75 -20.16 -28.48
C VAL A 973 37.17 -21.58 -28.48
N GLN A 974 37.95 -22.56 -28.94
CA GLN A 974 37.58 -23.97 -28.98
C GLN A 974 37.44 -24.64 -27.61
N GLU A 975 37.91 -24.01 -26.52
CA GLU A 975 37.59 -24.48 -25.17
C GLU A 975 36.10 -24.33 -24.86
N VAL A 976 35.44 -23.32 -25.44
CA VAL A 976 34.02 -23.00 -25.22
C VAL A 976 33.14 -23.60 -26.30
N ALA A 977 33.48 -23.44 -27.58
CA ALA A 977 32.59 -23.85 -28.67
C ALA A 977 33.35 -24.25 -29.93
N THR A 978 32.76 -25.17 -30.69
CA THR A 978 33.24 -25.49 -32.04
C THR A 978 32.96 -24.33 -32.98
N ILE A 979 34.00 -23.81 -33.64
CA ILE A 979 33.87 -22.74 -34.63
C ILE A 979 33.36 -23.33 -35.96
N PRO A 980 32.25 -22.83 -36.53
CA PRO A 980 31.77 -23.28 -37.84
C PRO A 980 32.79 -23.04 -38.95
N SER A 981 32.95 -23.99 -39.88
CA SER A 981 33.90 -23.86 -40.99
C SER A 981 33.61 -22.64 -41.87
N GLY A 982 32.33 -22.39 -42.19
CA GLY A 982 31.93 -21.25 -43.01
C GLY A 982 32.18 -19.87 -42.39
N PHE A 983 32.37 -19.79 -41.06
CA PHE A 983 32.83 -18.56 -40.42
C PHE A 983 34.32 -18.33 -40.65
N LEU A 984 35.13 -19.40 -40.53
CA LEU A 984 36.58 -19.34 -40.76
C LEU A 984 36.93 -19.09 -42.23
N GLU A 985 36.08 -19.54 -43.16
CA GLU A 985 36.23 -19.28 -44.61
C GLU A 985 36.15 -17.79 -44.96
N GLN A 986 35.56 -16.96 -44.10
CA GLN A 986 35.42 -15.50 -44.31
C GLN A 986 36.50 -14.69 -43.60
N MET A 987 37.44 -15.34 -42.93
CA MET A 987 38.44 -14.68 -42.09
C MET A 987 39.86 -14.99 -42.59
N PRO A 988 40.80 -14.03 -42.53
CA PRO A 988 42.21 -14.34 -42.74
C PRO A 988 42.68 -15.32 -41.65
N LEU A 989 43.46 -16.35 -42.04
CA LEU A 989 43.95 -17.39 -41.14
C LEU A 989 45.48 -17.44 -41.12
N ASP A 990 46.08 -17.77 -39.98
CA ASP A 990 47.51 -18.11 -39.91
C ASP A 990 47.75 -19.62 -40.14
N SER A 991 49.03 -20.03 -40.19
CA SER A 991 49.42 -21.43 -40.42
C SER A 991 48.99 -22.40 -39.31
N SER A 992 48.62 -21.88 -38.12
CA SER A 992 48.09 -22.66 -36.99
C SER A 992 46.55 -22.66 -36.98
N GLY A 993 45.91 -21.97 -37.92
CA GLY A 993 44.47 -21.82 -38.03
C GLY A 993 43.86 -20.80 -37.06
N ASN A 994 44.67 -19.94 -36.44
CA ASN A 994 44.16 -18.75 -35.75
C ASN A 994 43.64 -17.76 -36.79
N PHE A 995 42.70 -16.91 -36.40
CA PHE A 995 42.00 -16.03 -37.33
C PHE A 995 42.07 -14.57 -36.87
N TYR A 996 41.98 -13.66 -37.83
CA TYR A 996 42.07 -12.23 -37.57
C TYR A 996 40.70 -11.57 -37.64
N ILE A 997 40.41 -10.68 -36.69
CA ILE A 997 39.17 -9.88 -36.64
C ILE A 997 39.53 -8.39 -36.77
N PRO A 998 38.82 -7.60 -37.61
CA PRO A 998 39.05 -6.17 -37.73
C PRO A 998 38.43 -5.41 -36.54
N LEU A 999 39.15 -4.40 -36.05
CA LEU A 999 38.70 -3.42 -35.05
C LEU A 999 38.30 -2.12 -35.76
N GLY A 1000 37.08 -2.05 -36.28
CA GLY A 1000 36.54 -0.86 -36.96
C GLY A 1000 36.41 -1.01 -38.48
N SER A 1001 36.45 0.10 -39.22
CA SER A 1001 36.37 0.05 -40.69
C SER A 1001 37.64 -0.58 -41.28
N THR A 1002 37.49 -1.28 -42.40
CA THR A 1002 38.61 -1.84 -43.19
C THR A 1002 39.30 -0.77 -44.07
N GLU A 1003 39.01 0.50 -43.82
CA GLU A 1003 39.55 1.66 -44.55
C GLU A 1003 40.88 2.13 -43.94
N MET A 1004 41.44 3.23 -44.46
CA MET A 1004 42.71 3.79 -43.96
C MET A 1004 42.59 4.16 -42.47
N VAL A 1005 43.58 3.70 -41.68
CA VAL A 1005 43.63 3.97 -40.25
C VAL A 1005 44.02 5.44 -40.00
N ASP A 1006 43.18 6.18 -39.27
CA ASP A 1006 43.52 7.53 -38.79
C ASP A 1006 44.74 7.48 -37.83
N PRO A 1007 45.67 8.45 -37.89
CA PRO A 1007 46.81 8.55 -36.96
C PRO A 1007 46.47 8.34 -35.47
N THR A 1008 45.28 8.75 -35.03
CA THR A 1008 44.80 8.61 -33.65
C THR A 1008 44.58 7.14 -33.26
N MET A 1009 44.02 6.33 -34.16
CA MET A 1009 43.81 4.89 -33.92
C MET A 1009 45.13 4.13 -33.89
N TYR A 1010 46.10 4.56 -34.70
CA TYR A 1010 47.43 3.97 -34.71
C TYR A 1010 48.20 4.26 -33.42
N PHE A 1011 48.05 5.46 -32.87
CA PHE A 1011 48.63 5.85 -31.57
C PHE A 1011 48.08 5.00 -30.42
N ILE A 1012 46.77 4.75 -30.41
CA ILE A 1012 46.12 3.87 -29.42
C ILE A 1012 46.60 2.42 -29.59
N ALA A 1013 46.70 1.94 -30.83
CA ALA A 1013 47.16 0.58 -31.11
C ALA A 1013 48.64 0.36 -30.74
N ASP A 1014 49.50 1.36 -30.92
CA ASP A 1014 50.90 1.30 -30.52
C ASP A 1014 51.06 1.29 -28.99
N TRP A 1015 50.26 2.07 -28.26
CA TRP A 1015 50.25 1.99 -26.79
C TRP A 1015 49.74 0.64 -26.26
N MET A 1016 48.71 0.07 -26.90
CA MET A 1016 48.18 -1.21 -26.49
C MET A 1016 49.12 -2.38 -26.82
N ARG A 1017 50.15 -2.15 -27.65
CA ARG A 1017 51.21 -3.11 -28.01
C ARG A 1017 52.27 -3.22 -26.93
#